data_AF-A0A392M2R1-F1
#
_entry.id   AF-A0A392M2R1-F1
#
_cell.length_a   1.000
_cell.length_b   1.000
_cell.length_c   1.000
_cell.angle_alpha   90.00
_cell.angle_beta   90.00
_cell.angle_gamma   90.00
#
_symmetry.space_group_name_H-M   'P 1'
#
loop_
_entity.id
_entity.type
_entity.pdbx_description
1 polymer ?
#
loop_
_entity_poly.entity_id
_entity_poly.type
_entity_poly.pdbx_seq_one_letter_code
_entity_poly.pdbx_strand_id
1 'polypeptide(L)'
;MVSLQVTDAPEIHSNGFHVKFDISEGQIGFVLPTLVPPCDIGLLRRMAFTGTDSYVDNPWNTCILLPFRSHLSDGAVMNNIMTLFSDLHPSLLLFLHRLKCIKLRNLLNDTFIVMKKEISEDGIIKVSHGKEKMTWFVVSQKLQTNSIRFDVQTTEISMAFTLQESDDGYSPCLNQQPVFAFLPLRTYGLKFILQGDFVLPSSREEVDGDSPWNQWLLSEYPNLFVRAVKEFCELPCFRSEPGKGLSAFMSFIPLVGEVHGFFSTLPRLIISKLRMMNCLLVEGDNNGWAPPCKVLRGWTEQVRCLLPDNVLLEHLGLRYLDKNVILSDTLARALGIEEFGPSVLVRVMSSLFCTKNWLISMNMSWLASCLNTLYVLMFDSSGTMSINIEIKDDILKRLKKTPFIPLSDGTYSSVDEGTIWLQSNTFNTGFDGEHKIEAFPNICGKLRTVSPSLLSSASGTSSLNVTSLDNVTRLLETIGVQQLSAHDVVKLHILPVLSDQTTASKNKMLMIEYICFVMLHLKSTCSDCFIEREHIISELRCKSLLLTDCGFKCPAEVPIHFCTGFGNPVTAKRLADVVNMRWHEVDISYLKHPANESVSSSLIKWREFFEEIGITDFAQLVQVDKSVVDICDATFKQVMWDRGLISAESIVKDWESPEIVQLVSLLSKSGDQENCKYLLEALDTLWDACYSDKARGYFYSKSVEDGQPFKSTFISNLCDIRWVVSTLDDELHYPKDLFHDCEAVRLILGTFAPYAVPK
;
A
#
# COMPACT_ATOMS: atom_id res chain seq x y z
N MET A 1 -51.11 39.04 36.39
CA MET A 1 -50.75 40.24 35.60
C MET A 1 -51.08 40.15 34.11
N VAL A 2 -51.19 38.96 33.49
CA VAL A 2 -51.48 38.82 32.03
C VAL A 2 -52.93 39.14 31.64
N SER A 3 -53.93 38.85 32.49
CA SER A 3 -55.35 39.14 32.19
C SER A 3 -55.63 40.64 31.99
N LEU A 4 -54.90 41.51 32.70
CA LEU A 4 -55.09 42.97 32.66
C LEU A 4 -54.57 43.64 31.39
N GLN A 5 -53.90 42.90 30.49
CA GLN A 5 -53.53 43.41 29.17
C GLN A 5 -54.74 43.49 28.22
N VAL A 6 -55.74 42.63 28.44
CA VAL A 6 -56.86 42.41 27.51
C VAL A 6 -58.20 42.88 28.08
N THR A 7 -58.32 42.95 29.42
CA THR A 7 -59.53 43.37 30.12
C THR A 7 -59.19 44.27 31.31
N ASP A 8 -60.05 45.25 31.60
CA ASP A 8 -59.95 46.08 32.82
C ASP A 8 -60.71 45.48 34.02
N ALA A 9 -61.57 44.50 33.77
CA ALA A 9 -62.48 43.93 34.76
C ALA A 9 -62.67 42.41 34.53
N PRO A 10 -61.64 41.57 34.72
CA PRO A 10 -61.79 40.12 34.65
C PRO A 10 -62.74 39.59 35.73
N GLU A 11 -63.60 38.65 35.36
CA GLU A 11 -64.50 37.94 36.26
C GLU A 11 -64.09 36.47 36.37
N ILE A 12 -64.18 35.90 37.58
CA ILE A 12 -63.88 34.49 37.87
C ILE A 12 -65.10 33.87 38.50
N HIS A 13 -65.62 32.81 37.88
CA HIS A 13 -66.75 32.03 38.36
C HIS A 13 -66.30 30.59 38.58
N SER A 14 -66.31 30.12 39.83
CA SER A 14 -65.86 28.78 40.21
C SER A 14 -66.65 28.26 41.40
N ASN A 15 -67.40 27.17 41.23
CA ASN A 15 -68.06 26.42 42.32
C ASN A 15 -68.75 27.30 43.39
N GLY A 16 -69.59 28.26 42.97
CA GLY A 16 -70.35 29.16 43.85
C GLY A 16 -69.65 30.48 44.21
N PHE A 17 -68.38 30.64 43.86
CA PHE A 17 -67.65 31.92 43.97
C PHE A 17 -67.72 32.67 42.64
N HIS A 18 -68.17 33.93 42.68
CA HIS A 18 -68.33 34.80 41.52
C HIS A 18 -67.77 36.18 41.84
N VAL A 19 -66.60 36.47 41.29
CA VAL A 19 -65.79 37.63 41.69
C VAL A 19 -65.28 38.38 40.46
N LYS A 20 -65.41 39.71 40.46
CA LYS A 20 -64.84 40.64 39.48
C LYS A 20 -63.66 41.38 40.11
N PHE A 21 -62.61 41.64 39.32
CA PHE A 21 -61.46 42.45 39.73
C PHE A 21 -61.39 43.70 38.84
N ASP A 22 -62.00 44.79 39.27
CA ASP A 22 -62.11 46.00 38.46
C ASP A 22 -61.01 47.01 38.82
N ILE A 23 -60.16 47.36 37.84
CA ILE A 23 -59.10 48.36 38.04
C ILE A 23 -59.70 49.76 38.32
N SER A 24 -60.89 50.05 37.78
CA SER A 24 -61.52 51.37 37.91
C SER A 24 -62.22 51.59 39.25
N GLU A 25 -62.52 50.53 40.00
CA GLU A 25 -63.22 50.59 41.30
C GLU A 25 -62.24 50.59 42.50
N GLY A 26 -60.93 50.45 42.27
CA GLY A 26 -59.92 50.37 43.34
C GLY A 26 -59.48 51.72 43.91
N GLN A 27 -59.20 51.76 45.23
CA GLN A 27 -58.43 52.86 45.83
C GLN A 27 -56.94 52.71 45.47
N ILE A 28 -56.28 53.84 45.19
CA ILE A 28 -54.89 53.98 44.69
C ILE A 28 -54.00 52.77 45.02
N GLY A 29 -53.71 51.94 44.01
CA GLY A 29 -52.70 50.88 44.06
C GLY A 29 -53.19 49.45 44.34
N PHE A 30 -54.46 49.23 44.72
CA PHE A 30 -54.99 47.89 45.00
C PHE A 30 -56.28 47.59 44.22
N VAL A 31 -56.30 46.44 43.53
CA VAL A 31 -57.52 45.89 42.89
C VAL A 31 -58.16 44.90 43.85
N LEU A 32 -59.35 45.23 44.37
CA LEU A 32 -60.08 44.40 45.32
C LEU A 32 -61.14 43.54 44.61
N PRO A 33 -61.40 42.31 45.09
CA PRO A 33 -62.46 41.46 44.55
C PRO A 33 -63.86 42.00 44.89
N THR A 34 -64.71 42.19 43.89
CA THR A 34 -66.13 42.54 44.04
C THR A 34 -67.03 41.34 43.70
N LEU A 35 -68.06 41.09 44.50
CA LEU A 35 -69.01 39.99 44.25
C LEU A 35 -69.91 40.34 43.07
N VAL A 36 -70.04 39.41 42.11
CA VAL A 36 -70.90 39.55 40.94
C VAL A 36 -71.94 38.42 40.86
N PRO A 37 -73.06 38.63 40.13
CA PRO A 37 -74.06 37.57 39.94
C PRO A 37 -73.46 36.31 39.27
N PRO A 38 -74.09 35.13 39.47
CA PRO A 38 -73.67 33.90 38.81
C PRO A 38 -73.72 34.02 37.28
N CYS A 39 -72.64 33.61 36.61
CA CYS A 39 -72.61 33.45 35.16
C CYS A 39 -73.13 32.05 34.78
N ASP A 40 -73.90 31.93 33.69
CA ASP A 40 -74.34 30.63 33.18
C ASP A 40 -73.18 29.91 32.47
N ILE A 41 -72.33 29.27 33.28
CA ILE A 41 -71.21 28.45 32.83
C ILE A 41 -71.72 27.26 31.99
N GLY A 42 -72.93 26.77 32.25
CA GLY A 42 -73.55 25.66 31.52
C GLY A 42 -73.80 26.02 30.06
N LEU A 43 -74.30 27.23 29.78
CA LEU A 43 -74.50 27.75 28.43
C LEU A 43 -73.17 27.94 27.69
N LEU A 44 -72.15 28.56 28.32
CA LEU A 44 -70.82 28.73 27.75
C LEU A 44 -70.16 27.38 27.42
N ARG A 45 -70.32 26.41 28.32
CA ARG A 45 -69.84 25.04 28.14
C ARG A 45 -70.50 24.39 26.94
N ARG A 46 -71.84 24.45 26.82
CA ARG A 46 -72.59 23.91 25.65
C ARG A 46 -72.15 24.53 24.35
N MET A 47 -71.81 25.82 24.34
CA MET A 47 -71.24 26.47 23.16
C MET A 47 -69.86 25.89 22.81
N ALA A 48 -69.05 25.42 23.75
CA ALA A 48 -67.75 24.80 23.46
C ALA A 48 -67.83 23.31 23.03
N PHE A 49 -69.01 22.70 22.96
CA PHE A 49 -69.21 21.29 22.57
C PHE A 49 -69.82 21.15 21.17
N THR A 50 -69.23 20.27 20.36
CA THR A 50 -69.85 19.70 19.16
C THR A 50 -70.43 18.34 19.53
N GLY A 51 -71.61 17.98 19.02
CA GLY A 51 -72.47 16.87 19.48
C GLY A 51 -71.93 15.42 19.42
N THR A 52 -70.61 15.20 19.35
CA THR A 52 -69.92 13.91 19.28
C THR A 52 -69.21 13.49 20.57
N ASP A 53 -69.16 14.34 21.61
CA ASP A 53 -68.54 13.99 22.90
C ASP A 53 -69.56 13.42 23.90
N SER A 54 -69.16 12.39 24.65
CA SER A 54 -69.94 11.88 25.78
C SER A 54 -70.04 12.95 26.88
N TYR A 55 -71.26 13.23 27.32
CA TYR A 55 -71.55 14.20 28.39
C TYR A 55 -71.00 13.66 29.72
N VAL A 56 -69.77 14.01 30.07
CA VAL A 56 -69.24 13.77 31.41
C VAL A 56 -69.55 14.99 32.26
N ASP A 57 -70.54 14.84 33.14
CA ASP A 57 -70.96 15.89 34.06
C ASP A 57 -69.94 16.02 35.18
N ASN A 58 -68.86 16.76 34.93
CA ASN A 58 -67.84 17.02 35.93
C ASN A 58 -68.34 18.18 36.81
N PRO A 59 -68.56 17.98 38.12
CA PRO A 59 -69.17 18.99 39.00
C PRO A 59 -68.26 20.19 39.27
N TRP A 60 -66.97 20.12 38.92
CA TRP A 60 -66.01 21.19 39.17
C TRP A 60 -65.62 21.89 37.87
N ASN A 61 -66.04 23.14 37.76
CA ASN A 61 -65.70 24.01 36.64
C ASN A 61 -65.18 25.35 37.14
N THR A 62 -64.35 25.99 36.33
CA THR A 62 -63.89 27.36 36.56
C THR A 62 -63.98 28.09 35.22
N CYS A 63 -64.74 29.16 35.19
CA CYS A 63 -64.90 30.04 34.05
C CYS A 63 -64.23 31.38 34.39
N ILE A 64 -63.34 31.83 33.51
CA ILE A 64 -62.76 33.16 33.59
C ILE A 64 -63.31 33.95 32.42
N LEU A 65 -64.11 34.97 32.72
CA LEU A 65 -64.66 35.88 31.73
C LEU A 65 -63.73 37.09 31.64
N LEU A 66 -63.31 37.42 30.42
CA LEU A 66 -62.41 38.54 30.15
C LEU A 66 -63.11 39.53 29.20
N PRO A 67 -63.93 40.46 29.71
CA PRO A 67 -64.55 41.48 28.87
C PRO A 67 -63.49 42.37 28.22
N PHE A 68 -63.47 42.44 26.89
CA PHE A 68 -62.50 43.29 26.17
C PHE A 68 -62.68 44.76 26.56
N ARG A 69 -61.56 45.49 26.68
CA ARG A 69 -61.60 46.94 26.90
C ARG A 69 -62.33 47.64 25.74
N SER A 70 -63.01 48.73 26.04
CA SER A 70 -63.83 49.49 25.08
C SER A 70 -63.05 50.08 23.88
N HIS A 71 -61.73 50.21 23.96
CA HIS A 71 -60.86 50.63 22.84
C HIS A 71 -60.29 49.45 22.02
N LEU A 72 -60.47 48.20 22.49
CA LEU A 72 -60.00 46.99 21.80
C LEU A 72 -61.06 46.43 20.83
N SER A 73 -62.22 47.08 20.71
CA SER A 73 -63.26 46.79 19.71
C SER A 73 -62.90 47.25 18.29
N ASP A 74 -61.69 47.79 18.09
CA ASP A 74 -61.15 48.17 16.79
C ASP A 74 -60.73 46.90 16.00
N GLY A 75 -61.12 46.82 14.72
CA GLY A 75 -61.01 45.59 13.92
C GLY A 75 -59.58 45.04 13.80
N ALA A 76 -58.57 45.92 13.89
CA ALA A 76 -57.15 45.55 13.86
C ALA A 76 -56.70 44.77 15.11
N VAL A 77 -57.18 45.13 16.30
CA VAL A 77 -56.81 44.48 17.57
C VAL A 77 -57.49 43.13 17.69
N MET A 78 -58.76 43.03 17.28
CA MET A 78 -59.46 41.75 17.26
C MET A 78 -58.76 40.76 16.32
N ASN A 79 -58.29 41.23 15.16
CA ASN A 79 -57.47 40.43 14.26
C ASN A 79 -56.15 39.96 14.92
N ASN A 80 -55.46 40.81 15.70
CA ASN A 80 -54.26 40.41 16.45
C ASN A 80 -54.54 39.34 17.52
N ILE A 81 -55.70 39.39 18.18
CA ILE A 81 -56.12 38.36 19.13
C ILE A 81 -56.43 37.05 18.38
N MET A 82 -57.08 37.14 17.21
CA MET A 82 -57.32 35.97 16.36
C MET A 82 -56.03 35.32 15.86
N THR A 83 -55.02 36.12 15.50
CA THR A 83 -53.71 35.57 15.12
C THR A 83 -53.04 34.88 16.32
N LEU A 84 -53.07 35.48 17.51
CA LEU A 84 -52.53 34.87 18.74
C LEU A 84 -53.16 33.50 19.07
N PHE A 85 -54.48 33.34 18.89
CA PHE A 85 -55.14 32.04 19.08
C PHE A 85 -54.87 31.05 17.94
N SER A 86 -54.65 31.55 16.72
CA SER A 86 -54.27 30.72 15.57
C SER A 86 -52.82 30.23 15.66
N ASP A 87 -51.96 31.00 16.33
CA ASP A 87 -50.55 30.67 16.59
C ASP A 87 -50.36 29.66 17.74
N LEU A 88 -51.44 29.19 18.37
CA LEU A 88 -51.37 28.18 19.43
C LEU A 88 -50.89 26.85 18.85
N HIS A 89 -49.60 26.58 19.07
CA HIS A 89 -48.96 25.39 18.54
C HIS A 89 -49.29 24.12 19.36
N PRO A 90 -49.54 22.95 18.72
CA PRO A 90 -49.92 21.71 19.42
C PRO A 90 -48.89 21.21 20.46
N SER A 91 -47.62 21.61 20.33
CA SER A 91 -46.56 21.28 21.28
C SER A 91 -46.80 21.85 22.70
N LEU A 92 -47.73 22.79 22.88
CA LEU A 92 -48.13 23.29 24.20
C LEU A 92 -48.64 22.18 25.14
N LEU A 93 -49.31 21.16 24.60
CA LEU A 93 -49.83 20.05 25.41
C LEU A 93 -48.74 19.02 25.76
N LEU A 94 -47.57 19.06 25.10
CA LEU A 94 -46.59 17.99 25.11
C LEU A 94 -46.08 17.63 26.52
N PHE A 95 -45.76 18.64 27.32
CA PHE A 95 -45.21 18.45 28.68
C PHE A 95 -46.21 18.74 29.79
N LEU A 96 -47.48 19.01 29.46
CA LEU A 96 -48.53 19.18 30.46
C LEU A 96 -49.04 17.81 30.93
N HIS A 97 -49.00 17.59 32.26
CA HIS A 97 -49.40 16.30 32.84
C HIS A 97 -50.93 16.14 32.99
N ARG A 98 -51.62 17.22 33.37
CA ARG A 98 -53.07 17.18 33.66
C ARG A 98 -53.93 17.65 32.49
N LEU A 99 -53.47 18.65 31.74
CA LEU A 99 -54.21 19.18 30.60
C LEU A 99 -54.01 18.28 29.39
N LYS A 100 -55.07 17.61 28.94
CA LYS A 100 -55.04 16.69 27.79
C LYS A 100 -55.72 17.24 26.55
N CYS A 101 -56.57 18.25 26.70
CA CYS A 101 -57.35 18.80 25.60
C CYS A 101 -57.57 20.30 25.78
N ILE A 102 -57.41 21.05 24.68
CA ILE A 102 -57.76 22.47 24.56
C ILE A 102 -58.74 22.58 23.41
N LYS A 103 -59.86 23.26 23.64
CA LYS A 103 -60.89 23.53 22.63
C LYS A 103 -61.05 25.04 22.50
N LEU A 104 -60.96 25.54 21.29
CA LEU A 104 -61.12 26.95 20.97
C LEU A 104 -62.31 27.07 20.02
N ARG A 105 -63.33 27.80 20.45
CA ARG A 105 -64.47 28.14 19.59
C ARG A 105 -64.50 29.64 19.37
N ASN A 106 -64.57 30.04 18.11
CA ASN A 106 -64.77 31.41 17.73
C ASN A 106 -66.20 31.57 17.22
N LEU A 107 -66.98 32.42 17.90
CA LEU A 107 -68.39 32.62 17.59
C LEU A 107 -68.62 33.60 16.42
N LEU A 108 -67.62 34.40 16.04
CA LEU A 108 -67.75 35.41 14.98
C LEU A 108 -67.64 34.79 13.58
N ASN A 109 -66.77 33.80 13.41
CA ASN A 109 -66.55 33.10 12.15
C ASN A 109 -66.92 31.60 12.20
N ASP A 110 -67.56 31.18 13.31
CA ASP A 110 -67.96 29.80 13.63
C ASP A 110 -66.84 28.74 13.44
N THR A 111 -65.58 29.11 13.72
CA THR A 111 -64.48 28.14 13.69
C THR A 111 -64.35 27.40 15.02
N PHE A 112 -64.00 26.11 14.94
CA PHE A 112 -63.79 25.25 16.09
C PHE A 112 -62.49 24.46 15.95
N ILE A 113 -61.54 24.71 16.84
CA ILE A 113 -60.23 24.06 16.86
C ILE A 113 -60.16 23.18 18.11
N VAL A 114 -59.82 21.91 17.93
CA VAL A 114 -59.60 20.96 19.01
C VAL A 114 -58.17 20.48 18.96
N MET A 115 -57.45 20.71 20.06
CA MET A 115 -56.16 20.10 20.34
C MET A 115 -56.33 19.02 21.39
N LYS A 116 -55.91 17.79 21.08
CA LYS A 116 -56.02 16.65 22.01
C LYS A 116 -54.73 15.84 22.02
N LYS A 117 -54.23 15.57 23.21
CA LYS A 117 -53.04 14.77 23.48
C LYS A 117 -53.42 13.30 23.76
N GLU A 118 -52.75 12.41 23.05
CA GLU A 118 -52.82 10.97 23.22
C GLU A 118 -51.41 10.45 23.49
N ILE A 119 -51.25 9.62 24.53
CA ILE A 119 -49.96 9.09 24.97
C ILE A 119 -50.00 7.58 24.77
N SER A 120 -49.07 7.06 23.99
CA SER A 120 -48.84 5.62 23.80
C SER A 120 -47.83 5.09 24.83
N GLU A 121 -47.83 3.78 25.07
CA GLU A 121 -46.94 3.14 26.06
C GLU A 121 -45.45 3.22 25.67
N ASP A 122 -45.13 3.32 24.37
CA ASP A 122 -43.76 3.36 23.84
C ASP A 122 -43.10 4.76 23.86
N GLY A 123 -43.57 5.68 24.70
CA GLY A 123 -43.05 7.06 24.76
C GLY A 123 -43.45 7.95 23.57
N ILE A 124 -44.33 7.45 22.69
CA ILE A 124 -44.88 8.21 21.57
C ILE A 124 -46.07 9.05 22.04
N ILE A 125 -46.03 10.36 21.81
CA ILE A 125 -47.11 11.30 22.09
C ILE A 125 -47.64 11.84 20.77
N LYS A 126 -48.94 11.66 20.53
CA LYS A 126 -49.65 12.22 19.37
C LYS A 126 -50.53 13.37 19.83
N VAL A 127 -50.39 14.54 19.21
CA VAL A 127 -51.32 15.68 19.41
C VAL A 127 -52.06 15.95 18.12
N SER A 128 -53.39 15.78 18.15
CA SER A 128 -54.25 16.14 17.02
C SER A 128 -54.58 17.62 17.07
N HIS A 129 -54.49 18.32 15.94
CA HIS A 129 -54.89 19.71 15.75
C HIS A 129 -55.88 19.79 14.58
N GLY A 130 -57.18 19.75 14.89
CA GLY A 130 -58.20 19.61 13.85
C GLY A 130 -58.03 18.31 13.06
N LYS A 131 -57.71 18.41 11.76
CA LYS A 131 -57.43 17.26 10.88
C LYS A 131 -55.97 16.80 10.90
N GLU A 132 -55.06 17.66 11.35
CA GLU A 132 -53.63 17.37 11.38
C GLU A 132 -53.28 16.59 12.65
N LYS A 133 -52.25 15.75 12.55
CA LYS A 133 -51.68 15.01 13.68
C LYS A 133 -50.18 15.22 13.68
N MET A 134 -49.66 15.59 14.84
CA MET A 134 -48.22 15.69 15.07
C MET A 134 -47.82 14.61 16.07
N THR A 135 -46.68 13.97 15.80
CA THR A 135 -46.17 12.86 16.60
C THR A 135 -44.80 13.21 17.14
N TRP A 136 -44.56 12.93 18.42
CA TRP A 136 -43.26 13.08 19.07
C TRP A 136 -42.88 11.81 19.80
N PHE A 137 -41.60 11.45 19.73
CA PHE A 137 -41.00 10.52 20.68
C PHE A 137 -40.44 11.32 21.85
N VAL A 138 -40.94 11.06 23.06
CA VAL A 138 -40.62 11.84 24.26
C VAL A 138 -39.96 10.95 25.30
N VAL A 139 -38.77 11.38 25.75
CA VAL A 139 -38.02 10.71 26.82
C VAL A 139 -37.80 11.69 27.94
N SER A 140 -38.11 11.26 29.17
CA SER A 140 -38.03 12.10 30.37
C SER A 140 -37.16 11.44 31.44
N GLN A 141 -36.49 12.27 32.24
CA GLN A 141 -35.69 11.83 33.37
C GLN A 141 -35.95 12.70 34.59
N LYS A 142 -36.27 12.03 35.69
CA LYS A 142 -36.29 12.66 37.02
C LYS A 142 -34.87 12.70 37.57
N LEU A 143 -34.43 13.89 37.95
CA LEU A 143 -33.14 14.18 38.54
C LEU A 143 -33.33 14.48 40.03
N GLN A 144 -32.44 13.92 40.86
CA GLN A 144 -32.39 14.19 42.29
C GLN A 144 -31.31 15.24 42.55
N THR A 145 -31.61 16.26 43.36
CA THR A 145 -30.64 17.32 43.69
C THR A 145 -30.60 17.55 45.20
N ASN A 146 -29.38 17.53 45.76
CA ASN A 146 -29.17 17.68 47.20
C ASN A 146 -28.39 18.95 47.56
N SER A 147 -27.89 19.72 46.58
CA SER A 147 -26.82 20.70 46.85
C SER A 147 -26.78 21.96 45.98
N ILE A 148 -27.64 22.11 44.96
CA ILE A 148 -27.64 23.29 44.07
C ILE A 148 -28.78 24.27 44.37
N ARG A 149 -29.94 23.74 44.79
CA ARG A 149 -31.10 24.49 45.27
C ARG A 149 -31.66 23.80 46.51
N PHE A 150 -31.74 24.48 47.64
CA PHE A 150 -32.20 23.88 48.91
C PHE A 150 -33.72 23.65 48.96
N ASP A 151 -34.47 24.32 48.08
CA ASP A 151 -35.93 24.32 48.00
C ASP A 151 -36.51 23.26 47.04
N VAL A 152 -35.67 22.63 46.21
CA VAL A 152 -36.08 21.64 45.21
C VAL A 152 -35.37 20.31 45.49
N GLN A 153 -36.11 19.24 45.78
CA GLN A 153 -35.53 17.90 45.97
C GLN A 153 -35.41 17.13 44.66
N THR A 154 -36.36 17.34 43.74
CA THR A 154 -36.43 16.63 42.45
C THR A 154 -36.84 17.57 41.33
N THR A 155 -36.23 17.42 40.16
CA THR A 155 -36.65 18.10 38.93
C THR A 155 -36.74 17.10 37.77
N GLU A 156 -37.39 17.49 36.67
CA GLU A 156 -37.58 16.64 35.50
C GLU A 156 -37.10 17.37 34.24
N ILE A 157 -36.26 16.68 33.47
CA ILE A 157 -35.85 17.10 32.13
C ILE A 157 -36.46 16.15 31.10
N SER A 158 -36.87 16.69 29.96
CA SER A 158 -37.43 15.91 28.86
C SER A 158 -36.86 16.34 27.51
N MET A 159 -36.76 15.39 26.58
CA MET A 159 -36.47 15.62 25.17
C MET A 159 -37.62 15.10 24.34
N ALA A 160 -38.04 15.87 23.34
CA ALA A 160 -39.05 15.40 22.39
C ALA A 160 -38.57 15.55 20.94
N PHE A 161 -38.61 14.44 20.21
CA PHE A 161 -38.15 14.31 18.84
C PHE A 161 -39.36 14.24 17.91
N THR A 162 -39.49 15.19 17.00
CA THR A 162 -40.65 15.27 16.09
C THR A 162 -40.54 14.20 15.01
N LEU A 163 -41.60 13.41 14.83
CA LEU A 163 -41.65 12.28 13.90
C LEU A 163 -42.79 12.47 12.89
N GLN A 164 -42.54 12.00 11.66
CA GLN A 164 -43.55 11.81 10.64
C GLN A 164 -43.89 10.32 10.53
N GLU A 165 -45.18 10.01 10.51
CA GLU A 165 -45.68 8.64 10.39
C GLU A 165 -45.75 8.25 8.91
N SER A 166 -45.17 7.11 8.56
CA SER A 166 -45.10 6.56 7.20
C SER A 166 -45.41 5.05 7.21
N ASP A 167 -45.66 4.46 6.05
CA ASP A 167 -45.94 3.02 5.93
C ASP A 167 -44.78 2.15 6.43
N ASP A 168 -43.55 2.64 6.35
CA ASP A 168 -42.32 1.98 6.82
C ASP A 168 -41.94 2.30 8.28
N GLY A 169 -42.84 2.94 9.05
CA GLY A 169 -42.61 3.35 10.44
C GLY A 169 -42.48 4.86 10.62
N TYR A 170 -41.54 5.29 11.47
CA TYR A 170 -41.34 6.72 11.80
C TYR A 170 -40.12 7.32 11.11
N SER A 171 -40.29 8.49 10.48
CA SER A 171 -39.19 9.26 9.91
C SER A 171 -38.96 10.56 10.69
N PRO A 172 -37.70 11.05 10.80
CA PRO A 172 -37.37 12.22 11.60
C PRO A 172 -37.77 13.52 10.90
N CYS A 173 -38.40 14.45 11.63
CA CYS A 173 -38.70 15.79 11.14
C CYS A 173 -37.69 16.81 11.70
N LEU A 174 -36.80 17.31 10.83
CA LEU A 174 -35.60 18.08 11.22
C LEU A 174 -35.80 19.60 11.29
N ASN A 175 -37.03 20.07 11.51
CA ASN A 175 -37.32 21.49 11.67
C ASN A 175 -36.79 22.03 13.00
N GLN A 176 -36.37 23.30 13.03
CA GLN A 176 -35.93 23.94 14.27
C GLN A 176 -37.07 23.98 15.29
N GLN A 177 -36.78 23.53 16.51
CA GLN A 177 -37.75 23.40 17.59
C GLN A 177 -37.46 24.41 18.72
N PRO A 178 -38.50 24.93 19.39
CA PRO A 178 -38.32 25.80 20.54
C PRO A 178 -37.91 24.99 21.79
N VAL A 179 -37.22 25.66 22.71
CA VAL A 179 -36.94 25.12 24.05
C VAL A 179 -38.12 25.44 24.98
N PHE A 180 -38.41 24.59 25.94
CA PHE A 180 -39.54 24.71 26.86
C PHE A 180 -39.08 24.88 28.30
N ALA A 181 -39.73 25.82 28.98
CA ALA A 181 -39.78 25.93 30.43
C ALA A 181 -41.26 26.03 30.82
N PHE A 182 -41.94 24.87 30.79
CA PHE A 182 -43.41 24.68 30.79
C PHE A 182 -44.14 25.28 29.57
N LEU A 183 -43.74 26.47 29.13
CA LEU A 183 -44.19 27.13 27.91
C LEU A 183 -43.02 27.24 26.90
N PRO A 184 -43.31 27.33 25.59
CA PRO A 184 -42.30 27.53 24.55
C PRO A 184 -41.53 28.84 24.76
N LEU A 185 -40.22 28.76 24.57
CA LEU A 185 -39.28 29.87 24.45
C LEU A 185 -38.88 30.01 22.97
N ARG A 186 -37.87 30.83 22.69
CA ARG A 186 -37.29 30.95 21.35
C ARG A 186 -36.62 29.65 20.86
N THR A 187 -36.39 29.58 19.56
CA THR A 187 -35.57 28.52 18.95
C THR A 187 -34.08 28.83 19.14
N TYR A 188 -33.29 27.78 19.38
CA TYR A 188 -31.84 27.87 19.56
C TYR A 188 -31.06 27.12 18.46
N GLY A 189 -31.74 26.70 17.39
CA GLY A 189 -31.15 25.90 16.30
C GLY A 189 -31.22 24.38 16.50
N LEU A 190 -31.84 23.92 17.60
CA LEU A 190 -32.03 22.48 17.87
C LEU A 190 -33.15 21.90 16.99
N LYS A 191 -32.96 20.66 16.53
CA LYS A 191 -33.93 19.90 15.70
C LYS A 191 -34.93 19.07 16.54
N PHE A 192 -34.86 19.21 17.85
CA PHE A 192 -35.70 18.53 18.83
C PHE A 192 -35.99 19.48 19.99
N ILE A 193 -37.09 19.22 20.70
CA ILE A 193 -37.53 20.05 21.81
C ILE A 193 -36.79 19.64 23.08
N LEU A 194 -36.23 20.62 23.80
CA LEU A 194 -35.74 20.45 25.16
C LEU A 194 -36.77 21.01 26.13
N GLN A 195 -37.09 20.28 27.19
CA GLN A 195 -37.86 20.79 28.31
C GLN A 195 -37.08 20.62 29.61
N GLY A 196 -37.09 21.66 30.44
CA GLY A 196 -36.50 21.63 31.77
C GLY A 196 -37.05 22.77 32.63
N ASP A 197 -36.82 22.68 33.94
CA ASP A 197 -37.14 23.73 34.90
C ASP A 197 -36.07 24.83 34.89
N PHE A 198 -35.93 25.51 33.75
CA PHE A 198 -34.91 26.55 33.57
C PHE A 198 -35.27 27.83 34.33
N VAL A 199 -34.28 28.42 34.98
CA VAL A 199 -34.38 29.77 35.55
C VAL A 199 -34.35 30.78 34.39
N LEU A 200 -35.37 31.64 34.33
CA LEU A 200 -35.53 32.64 33.29
C LEU A 200 -35.49 34.06 33.89
N PRO A 201 -34.94 35.06 33.16
CA PRO A 201 -35.08 36.47 33.50
C PRO A 201 -36.53 36.92 33.31
N SER A 202 -36.88 38.09 33.86
CA SER A 202 -38.27 38.61 33.82
C SER A 202 -38.82 38.79 32.41
N SER A 203 -37.98 39.06 31.41
CA SER A 203 -38.37 39.18 30.00
C SER A 203 -38.75 37.83 29.36
N ARG A 204 -38.28 36.71 29.92
CA ARG A 204 -38.40 35.35 29.36
C ARG A 204 -37.88 35.20 27.91
N GLU A 205 -37.04 36.12 27.46
CA GLU A 205 -36.47 36.11 26.11
C GLU A 205 -35.34 35.08 25.95
N GLU A 206 -34.59 34.83 27.03
CA GLU A 206 -33.46 33.90 27.03
C GLU A 206 -33.37 33.09 28.33
N VAL A 207 -32.61 32.00 28.33
CA VAL A 207 -32.28 31.24 29.55
C VAL A 207 -31.15 31.94 30.29
N ASP A 208 -31.26 32.06 31.62
CA ASP A 208 -30.22 32.67 32.44
C ASP A 208 -28.94 31.80 32.43
N GLY A 209 -27.90 32.29 31.73
CA GLY A 209 -26.65 31.56 31.53
C GLY A 209 -25.73 31.54 32.75
N ASP A 210 -25.88 32.49 33.67
CA ASP A 210 -25.05 32.63 34.86
C ASP A 210 -25.55 31.74 36.02
N SER A 211 -26.76 31.19 35.88
CA SER A 211 -27.37 30.29 36.86
C SER A 211 -26.67 28.92 36.93
N PRO A 212 -26.07 28.53 38.08
CA PRO A 212 -25.47 27.20 38.24
C PRO A 212 -26.47 26.07 38.05
N TRP A 213 -27.76 26.33 38.35
CA TRP A 213 -28.84 25.38 38.14
C TRP A 213 -29.04 25.05 36.66
N ASN A 214 -29.09 26.07 35.80
CA ASN A 214 -29.26 25.87 34.36
C ASN A 214 -28.05 25.15 33.76
N GLN A 215 -26.84 25.48 34.19
CA GLN A 215 -25.61 24.80 33.76
C GLN A 215 -25.59 23.32 34.17
N TRP A 216 -26.07 23.01 35.38
CA TRP A 216 -26.23 21.62 35.82
C TRP A 216 -27.28 20.87 34.99
N LEU A 217 -28.47 21.45 34.76
CA LEU A 217 -29.48 20.85 33.87
C LEU A 217 -28.93 20.58 32.47
N LEU A 218 -28.17 21.54 31.91
CA LEU A 218 -27.50 21.41 30.62
C LEU A 218 -26.58 20.19 30.56
N SER A 219 -25.86 19.91 31.66
CA SER A 219 -24.93 18.78 31.76
C SER A 219 -25.60 17.40 31.82
N GLU A 220 -26.89 17.33 32.17
CA GLU A 220 -27.64 16.06 32.30
C GLU A 220 -28.30 15.61 30.97
N TYR A 221 -28.59 16.55 30.07
CA TYR A 221 -29.21 16.24 28.77
C TYR A 221 -28.43 15.22 27.90
N PRO A 222 -27.08 15.23 27.84
CA PRO A 222 -26.34 14.20 27.11
C PRO A 222 -26.64 12.76 27.58
N ASN A 223 -26.84 12.54 28.88
CA ASN A 223 -27.21 11.22 29.41
C ASN A 223 -28.61 10.81 28.94
N LEU A 224 -29.55 11.75 28.97
CA LEU A 224 -30.91 11.56 28.47
C LEU A 224 -30.93 11.27 26.97
N PHE A 225 -30.10 11.96 26.18
CA PHE A 225 -29.98 11.74 24.74
C PHE A 225 -29.51 10.31 24.42
N VAL A 226 -28.47 9.81 25.11
CA VAL A 226 -27.96 8.44 24.89
C VAL A 226 -29.02 7.38 25.22
N ARG A 227 -29.80 7.59 26.28
CA ARG A 227 -30.92 6.70 26.60
C ARG A 227 -31.99 6.75 25.51
N ALA A 228 -32.31 7.94 25.01
CA ALA A 228 -33.27 8.12 23.92
C ALA A 228 -32.85 7.38 22.64
N VAL A 229 -31.56 7.33 22.29
CA VAL A 229 -31.07 6.51 21.17
C VAL A 229 -31.51 5.05 21.31
N LYS A 230 -31.32 4.45 22.50
CA LYS A 230 -31.62 3.04 22.75
C LYS A 230 -33.11 2.77 22.73
N GLU A 231 -33.89 3.56 23.47
CA GLU A 231 -35.35 3.44 23.53
C GLU A 231 -35.99 3.64 22.15
N PHE A 232 -35.47 4.56 21.33
CA PHE A 232 -35.96 4.75 19.97
C PHE A 232 -35.72 3.52 19.07
N CYS A 233 -34.56 2.87 19.21
CA CYS A 233 -34.26 1.65 18.44
C CYS A 233 -35.11 0.44 18.90
N GLU A 234 -35.65 0.46 20.11
CA GLU A 234 -36.50 -0.61 20.67
C GLU A 234 -37.98 -0.48 20.30
N LEU A 235 -38.37 0.63 19.66
CA LEU A 235 -39.74 0.87 19.20
C LEU A 235 -40.22 -0.29 18.30
N PRO A 236 -41.51 -0.70 18.40
CA PRO A 236 -42.03 -1.85 17.67
C PRO A 236 -41.77 -1.83 16.16
N CYS A 237 -41.77 -0.65 15.54
CA CYS A 237 -41.53 -0.47 14.11
C CYS A 237 -40.07 -0.71 13.68
N PHE A 238 -39.10 -0.63 14.59
CA PHE A 238 -37.68 -0.83 14.28
C PHE A 238 -37.11 -2.15 14.80
N ARG A 239 -37.92 -2.98 15.49
CA ARG A 239 -37.45 -4.26 16.05
C ARG A 239 -36.89 -5.23 15.01
N SER A 240 -37.44 -5.23 13.79
CA SER A 240 -36.95 -6.05 12.69
C SER A 240 -35.65 -5.51 12.09
N GLU A 241 -35.48 -4.18 12.05
CA GLU A 241 -34.36 -3.49 11.41
C GLU A 241 -33.90 -2.29 12.26
N PRO A 242 -33.20 -2.55 13.39
CA PRO A 242 -32.84 -1.50 14.35
C PRO A 242 -31.86 -0.48 13.75
N GLY A 243 -31.10 -0.86 12.71
CA GLY A 243 -30.20 0.05 11.99
C GLY A 243 -30.91 1.23 11.32
N LYS A 244 -32.13 1.03 10.79
CA LYS A 244 -32.95 2.13 10.22
C LYS A 244 -33.38 3.11 11.30
N GLY A 245 -33.82 2.60 12.46
CA GLY A 245 -34.17 3.42 13.62
C GLY A 245 -32.98 4.23 14.12
N LEU A 246 -31.81 3.60 14.22
CA LEU A 246 -30.57 4.29 14.61
C LEU A 246 -30.20 5.39 13.62
N SER A 247 -30.24 5.12 12.32
CA SER A 247 -29.97 6.11 11.27
C SER A 247 -30.93 7.31 11.37
N ALA A 248 -32.22 7.05 11.52
CA ALA A 248 -33.23 8.07 11.72
C ALA A 248 -32.95 8.92 12.97
N PHE A 249 -32.63 8.30 14.10
CA PHE A 249 -32.37 9.03 15.34
C PHE A 249 -31.08 9.87 15.27
N MET A 250 -30.02 9.33 14.67
CA MET A 250 -28.73 10.01 14.55
C MET A 250 -28.83 11.32 13.74
N SER A 251 -29.83 11.45 12.87
CA SER A 251 -30.09 12.69 12.12
C SER A 251 -30.50 13.89 13.00
N PHE A 252 -30.97 13.65 14.23
CA PHE A 252 -31.29 14.70 15.20
C PHE A 252 -30.05 15.29 15.88
N ILE A 253 -28.87 14.65 15.77
CA ILE A 253 -27.65 15.14 16.41
C ILE A 253 -27.25 16.48 15.78
N PRO A 254 -27.22 17.56 16.56
CA PRO A 254 -26.80 18.86 16.05
C PRO A 254 -25.29 18.87 15.82
N LEU A 255 -24.86 19.51 14.75
CA LEU A 255 -23.43 19.72 14.47
C LEU A 255 -22.92 21.01 15.13
N VAL A 256 -21.60 21.11 15.28
CA VAL A 256 -20.97 22.30 15.86
C VAL A 256 -21.28 23.52 14.98
N GLY A 257 -21.86 24.55 15.57
CA GLY A 257 -22.25 25.79 14.89
C GLY A 257 -23.74 25.87 14.52
N GLU A 258 -24.49 24.76 14.57
CA GLU A 258 -25.95 24.78 14.31
C GLU A 258 -26.75 25.36 15.50
N VAL A 259 -26.22 25.21 16.73
CA VAL A 259 -26.91 25.62 17.97
C VAL A 259 -26.27 26.88 18.53
N HIS A 260 -27.11 27.82 18.98
CA HIS A 260 -26.71 29.15 19.42
C HIS A 260 -27.10 29.44 20.88
N GLY A 261 -26.62 30.56 21.42
CA GLY A 261 -26.94 31.03 22.78
C GLY A 261 -26.45 30.08 23.87
N PHE A 262 -27.22 30.00 24.97
CA PHE A 262 -26.95 29.16 26.13
C PHE A 262 -26.65 27.69 25.78
N PHE A 263 -27.35 27.12 24.79
CA PHE A 263 -27.22 25.71 24.41
C PHE A 263 -26.10 25.41 23.42
N SER A 264 -25.28 26.40 23.03
CA SER A 264 -24.22 26.24 22.02
C SER A 264 -23.16 25.17 22.35
N THR A 265 -22.98 24.82 23.63
CA THR A 265 -22.07 23.77 24.08
C THR A 265 -22.69 22.37 24.01
N LEU A 266 -24.03 22.26 23.97
CA LEU A 266 -24.76 21.00 24.00
C LEU A 266 -24.37 20.03 22.87
N PRO A 267 -24.20 20.44 21.60
CA PRO A 267 -23.73 19.55 20.55
C PRO A 267 -22.42 18.84 20.89
N ARG A 268 -21.45 19.58 21.47
CA ARG A 268 -20.15 19.02 21.85
C ARG A 268 -20.29 18.04 23.01
N LEU A 269 -21.15 18.33 23.97
CA LEU A 269 -21.43 17.44 25.11
C LEU A 269 -22.10 16.14 24.66
N ILE A 270 -23.08 16.22 23.75
CA ILE A 270 -23.75 15.04 23.17
C ILE A 270 -22.74 14.19 22.40
N ILE A 271 -21.96 14.77 21.48
CA ILE A 271 -20.95 14.05 20.70
C ILE A 271 -19.89 13.42 21.60
N SER A 272 -19.39 14.16 22.61
CA SER A 272 -18.42 13.65 23.57
C SER A 272 -18.98 12.47 24.37
N LYS A 273 -20.26 12.49 24.73
CA LYS A 273 -20.90 11.38 25.44
C LYS A 273 -21.08 10.17 24.53
N LEU A 274 -21.58 10.38 23.30
CA LEU A 274 -21.78 9.31 22.32
C LEU A 274 -20.47 8.59 21.97
N ARG A 275 -19.37 9.33 21.85
CA ARG A 275 -18.01 8.77 21.63
C ARG A 275 -17.60 7.71 22.66
N MET A 276 -18.06 7.84 23.89
CA MET A 276 -17.68 6.96 25.00
C MET A 276 -18.69 5.83 25.26
N MET A 277 -19.84 5.85 24.60
CA MET A 277 -20.94 4.93 24.85
C MET A 277 -21.09 3.94 23.69
N ASN A 278 -21.53 2.72 24.01
CA ASN A 278 -21.90 1.74 22.99
C ASN A 278 -23.24 2.16 22.37
N CYS A 279 -23.18 2.98 21.32
CA CYS A 279 -24.33 3.62 20.68
C CYS A 279 -24.42 3.34 19.18
N LEU A 280 -23.53 2.53 18.60
CA LEU A 280 -23.62 2.08 17.21
C LEU A 280 -23.88 0.58 17.15
N LEU A 281 -24.74 0.18 16.22
CA LEU A 281 -25.00 -1.22 15.91
C LEU A 281 -23.93 -1.76 14.98
N VAL A 282 -23.50 -2.98 15.26
CA VAL A 282 -22.50 -3.69 14.46
C VAL A 282 -23.16 -4.84 13.70
N GLU A 283 -22.65 -5.11 12.50
CA GLU A 283 -23.08 -6.22 11.67
C GLU A 283 -22.69 -7.57 12.31
N GLY A 284 -23.55 -8.59 12.20
CA GLY A 284 -23.31 -9.97 12.65
C GLY A 284 -24.42 -10.56 13.55
N ASP A 285 -24.36 -11.87 13.80
CA ASP A 285 -25.47 -12.67 14.37
C ASP A 285 -25.99 -12.22 15.75
N ASN A 286 -25.24 -11.40 16.49
CA ASN A 286 -25.56 -10.99 17.86
C ASN A 286 -26.01 -9.52 18.00
N ASN A 287 -26.22 -8.76 16.91
CA ASN A 287 -26.66 -7.34 16.91
C ASN A 287 -26.06 -6.52 18.08
N GLY A 288 -24.74 -6.57 18.19
CA GLY A 288 -24.02 -5.99 19.32
C GLY A 288 -23.94 -4.47 19.23
N TRP A 289 -23.84 -3.81 20.39
CA TRP A 289 -23.55 -2.37 20.44
C TRP A 289 -22.04 -2.15 20.63
N ALA A 290 -21.48 -1.21 19.87
CA ALA A 290 -20.08 -0.81 19.96
C ALA A 290 -19.95 0.72 20.06
N PRO A 291 -18.85 1.22 20.64
CA PRO A 291 -18.57 2.65 20.66
C PRO A 291 -18.08 3.12 19.28
N PRO A 292 -18.30 4.39 18.90
CA PRO A 292 -17.93 4.90 17.58
C PRO A 292 -16.49 4.64 17.14
N CYS A 293 -15.51 4.76 18.06
CA CYS A 293 -14.09 4.53 17.77
C CYS A 293 -13.72 3.06 17.54
N LYS A 294 -14.66 2.12 17.68
CA LYS A 294 -14.48 0.69 17.48
C LYS A 294 -15.26 0.16 16.27
N VAL A 295 -15.78 1.06 15.44
CA VAL A 295 -16.64 0.72 14.31
C VAL A 295 -16.03 1.21 13.00
N LEU A 296 -16.16 0.38 11.97
CA LEU A 296 -15.69 0.64 10.60
C LEU A 296 -16.89 0.89 9.67
N ARG A 297 -16.92 2.06 9.02
CA ARG A 297 -17.92 2.47 8.03
C ARG A 297 -17.33 2.39 6.60
N GLY A 298 -18.21 2.35 5.59
CA GLY A 298 -17.80 2.47 4.17
C GLY A 298 -17.24 1.16 3.59
N TRP A 299 -17.59 0.03 4.21
CA TRP A 299 -17.20 -1.29 3.76
C TRP A 299 -18.20 -1.84 2.73
N THR A 300 -17.76 -2.82 1.94
CA THR A 300 -18.61 -3.59 1.03
C THR A 300 -18.51 -5.07 1.35
N GLU A 301 -19.43 -5.91 0.87
CA GLU A 301 -19.35 -7.37 1.08
C GLU A 301 -18.03 -7.96 0.55
N GLN A 302 -17.46 -7.39 -0.54
CA GLN A 302 -16.14 -7.79 -1.01
C GLN A 302 -15.04 -7.50 0.02
N VAL A 303 -15.10 -6.34 0.70
CA VAL A 303 -14.17 -5.98 1.77
C VAL A 303 -14.34 -6.88 2.99
N ARG A 304 -15.57 -7.26 3.34
CA ARG A 304 -15.84 -8.18 4.46
C ARG A 304 -15.37 -9.61 4.17
N CYS A 305 -15.47 -10.07 2.92
CA CYS A 305 -14.85 -11.33 2.47
C CYS A 305 -13.31 -11.26 2.56
N LEU A 306 -12.72 -10.12 2.22
CA LEU A 306 -11.28 -9.89 2.32
C LEU A 306 -10.81 -9.78 3.77
N LEU A 307 -11.58 -9.11 4.62
CA LEU A 307 -11.27 -8.89 6.03
C LEU A 307 -12.40 -9.47 6.88
N PRO A 308 -12.38 -10.79 7.16
CA PRO A 308 -13.39 -11.40 8.01
C PRO A 308 -13.47 -10.77 9.40
N ASP A 309 -14.65 -10.87 10.03
CA ASP A 309 -14.96 -10.24 11.33
C ASP A 309 -13.92 -10.53 12.44
N ASN A 310 -13.39 -11.75 12.48
CA ASN A 310 -12.37 -12.16 13.45
C ASN A 310 -11.04 -11.43 13.24
N VAL A 311 -10.60 -11.27 12.00
CA VAL A 311 -9.34 -10.60 11.64
C VAL A 311 -9.40 -9.12 11.98
N LEU A 312 -10.52 -8.47 11.64
CA LEU A 312 -10.72 -7.06 11.94
C LEU A 312 -10.74 -6.80 13.46
N LEU A 313 -11.40 -7.68 14.22
CA LEU A 313 -11.48 -7.59 15.66
C LEU A 313 -10.13 -7.90 16.34
N GLU A 314 -9.42 -8.94 15.92
CA GLU A 314 -8.16 -9.37 16.53
C GLU A 314 -7.04 -8.34 16.31
N HIS A 315 -6.89 -7.86 15.06
CA HIS A 315 -5.75 -7.01 14.70
C HIS A 315 -5.98 -5.52 14.95
N LEU A 316 -7.22 -5.03 14.79
CA LEU A 316 -7.55 -3.61 14.95
C LEU A 316 -8.51 -3.32 16.12
N GLY A 317 -9.17 -4.34 16.67
CA GLY A 317 -10.25 -4.14 17.64
C GLY A 317 -11.45 -3.43 17.03
N LEU A 318 -11.65 -3.51 15.71
CA LEU A 318 -12.75 -2.86 15.00
C LEU A 318 -13.84 -3.88 14.65
N ARG A 319 -15.06 -3.40 14.44
CA ARG A 319 -16.22 -4.17 13.97
C ARG A 319 -16.91 -3.43 12.84
N TYR A 320 -17.55 -4.16 11.93
CA TYR A 320 -18.30 -3.54 10.84
C TYR A 320 -19.56 -2.84 11.34
N LEU A 321 -19.80 -1.61 10.87
CA LEU A 321 -21.06 -0.90 11.10
C LEU A 321 -22.20 -1.67 10.42
N ASP A 322 -23.34 -1.80 11.10
CA ASP A 322 -24.55 -2.38 10.51
C ASP A 322 -24.90 -1.69 9.17
N LYS A 323 -25.16 -2.49 8.14
CA LYS A 323 -25.36 -2.00 6.77
C LYS A 323 -26.56 -1.06 6.59
N ASN A 324 -27.54 -1.12 7.49
CA ASN A 324 -28.73 -0.27 7.45
C ASN A 324 -28.51 1.06 8.18
N VAL A 325 -27.38 1.25 8.86
CA VAL A 325 -27.04 2.49 9.56
C VAL A 325 -26.38 3.48 8.61
N ILE A 326 -27.16 4.46 8.16
CA ILE A 326 -26.68 5.55 7.31
C ILE A 326 -26.39 6.77 8.18
N LEU A 327 -25.17 7.30 8.09
CA LEU A 327 -24.71 8.50 8.80
C LEU A 327 -24.13 9.50 7.78
N SER A 328 -24.24 10.80 8.06
CA SER A 328 -23.55 11.81 7.24
C SER A 328 -22.04 11.82 7.54
N ASP A 329 -21.23 12.20 6.56
CA ASP A 329 -19.76 12.19 6.70
C ASP A 329 -19.26 13.18 7.76
N THR A 330 -19.98 14.28 7.96
CA THR A 330 -19.69 15.26 9.01
C THR A 330 -19.93 14.67 10.40
N LEU A 331 -21.04 13.95 10.58
CA LEU A 331 -21.36 13.30 11.84
C LEU A 331 -20.43 12.12 12.13
N ALA A 332 -20.13 11.28 11.13
CA ALA A 332 -19.23 10.14 11.30
C ALA A 332 -17.83 10.59 11.76
N ARG A 333 -17.28 11.65 11.14
CA ARG A 333 -16.02 12.29 11.57
C ARG A 333 -16.12 12.90 12.96
N ALA A 334 -17.23 13.58 13.27
CA ALA A 334 -17.44 14.16 14.60
C ALA A 334 -17.53 13.08 15.70
N LEU A 335 -18.13 11.92 15.41
CA LEU A 335 -18.16 10.76 16.30
C LEU A 335 -16.82 10.02 16.35
N GLY A 336 -15.93 10.21 15.39
CA GLY A 336 -14.65 9.50 15.32
C GLY A 336 -14.81 8.04 14.88
N ILE A 337 -15.76 7.79 13.98
CA ILE A 337 -15.92 6.48 13.33
C ILE A 337 -14.79 6.31 12.31
N GLU A 338 -14.17 5.14 12.30
CA GLU A 338 -13.13 4.81 11.33
C GLU A 338 -13.78 4.53 9.96
N GLU A 339 -13.21 5.10 8.90
CA GLU A 339 -13.67 4.90 7.53
C GLU A 339 -12.76 3.88 6.83
N PHE A 340 -13.35 2.94 6.11
CA PHE A 340 -12.58 1.98 5.35
C PHE A 340 -11.78 2.69 4.27
N GLY A 341 -10.50 2.37 4.22
CA GLY A 341 -9.56 2.96 3.29
C GLY A 341 -8.23 2.22 3.30
N PRO A 342 -7.26 2.68 2.49
CA PRO A 342 -5.98 2.00 2.34
C PRO A 342 -5.17 1.97 3.65
N SER A 343 -5.33 2.96 4.53
CA SER A 343 -4.69 3.01 5.85
C SER A 343 -5.12 1.84 6.75
N VAL A 344 -6.41 1.50 6.74
CA VAL A 344 -6.96 0.37 7.52
C VAL A 344 -6.37 -0.94 7.02
N LEU A 345 -6.35 -1.14 5.69
CA LEU A 345 -5.79 -2.36 5.08
C LEU A 345 -4.31 -2.54 5.43
N VAL A 346 -3.51 -1.48 5.32
CA VAL A 346 -2.06 -1.50 5.63
C VAL A 346 -1.82 -1.75 7.12
N ARG A 347 -2.69 -1.23 8.01
CA ARG A 347 -2.61 -1.48 9.46
C ARG A 347 -2.93 -2.94 9.79
N VAL A 348 -3.95 -3.53 9.15
CA VAL A 348 -4.25 -4.98 9.27
C VAL A 348 -3.07 -5.81 8.77
N MET A 349 -2.61 -5.53 7.56
CA MET A 349 -1.45 -6.19 6.95
C MET A 349 -0.24 -6.14 7.88
N SER A 350 0.16 -4.97 8.33
CA SER A 350 1.32 -4.81 9.22
C SER A 350 1.17 -5.59 10.53
N SER A 351 -0.04 -5.63 11.11
CA SER A 351 -0.31 -6.43 12.30
C SER A 351 -0.22 -7.93 12.03
N LEU A 352 -0.79 -8.40 10.92
CA LEU A 352 -0.74 -9.81 10.49
C LEU A 352 0.70 -10.27 10.26
N PHE A 353 1.52 -9.50 9.55
CA PHE A 353 2.90 -9.90 9.26
C PHE A 353 3.80 -9.92 10.51
N CYS A 354 3.42 -9.22 11.58
CA CYS A 354 4.08 -9.39 12.88
C CYS A 354 3.74 -10.72 13.56
N THR A 355 2.58 -11.32 13.25
CA THR A 355 2.23 -12.66 13.73
C THR A 355 2.85 -13.72 12.82
N LYS A 356 3.82 -14.50 13.33
CA LYS A 356 4.56 -15.51 12.55
C LYS A 356 3.70 -16.58 11.84
N ASN A 357 2.40 -16.67 12.16
CA ASN A 357 1.47 -17.69 11.69
C ASN A 357 0.38 -17.17 10.73
N TRP A 358 0.49 -15.94 10.20
CA TRP A 358 -0.55 -15.38 9.33
C TRP A 358 -0.82 -16.25 8.08
N LEU A 359 0.17 -17.02 7.61
CA LEU A 359 0.04 -17.94 6.48
C LEU A 359 -0.92 -19.11 6.74
N ILE A 360 -1.10 -19.48 8.01
CA ILE A 360 -2.04 -20.53 8.43
C ILE A 360 -3.47 -19.98 8.39
N SER A 361 -3.64 -18.70 8.70
CA SER A 361 -4.94 -18.01 8.66
C SER A 361 -5.32 -17.50 7.27
N MET A 362 -4.34 -17.11 6.44
CA MET A 362 -4.54 -16.42 5.16
C MET A 362 -3.61 -17.00 4.09
N ASN A 363 -4.16 -17.36 2.94
CA ASN A 363 -3.43 -17.96 1.83
C ASN A 363 -2.83 -16.90 0.87
N MET A 364 -2.05 -17.33 -0.13
CA MET A 364 -1.45 -16.42 -1.12
C MET A 364 -2.50 -15.69 -1.98
N SER A 365 -3.67 -16.29 -2.23
CA SER A 365 -4.76 -15.62 -2.95
C SER A 365 -5.36 -14.45 -2.17
N TRP A 366 -5.37 -14.54 -0.83
CA TRP A 366 -5.76 -13.42 0.02
C TRP A 366 -4.77 -12.27 -0.12
N LEU A 367 -3.46 -12.55 -0.06
CA LEU A 367 -2.43 -11.51 -0.22
C LEU A 367 -2.54 -10.81 -1.58
N ALA A 368 -2.69 -11.58 -2.67
CA ALA A 368 -2.90 -11.04 -4.00
C ALA A 368 -4.15 -10.15 -4.07
N SER A 369 -5.26 -10.60 -3.48
CA SER A 369 -6.51 -9.84 -3.42
C SER A 369 -6.36 -8.55 -2.61
N CYS A 370 -5.66 -8.59 -1.47
CA CYS A 370 -5.36 -7.42 -0.65
C CYS A 370 -4.51 -6.40 -1.40
N LEU A 371 -3.44 -6.84 -2.07
CA LEU A 371 -2.58 -5.95 -2.86
C LEU A 371 -3.35 -5.32 -4.03
N ASN A 372 -4.20 -6.09 -4.70
CA ASN A 372 -5.08 -5.56 -5.75
C ASN A 372 -6.05 -4.51 -5.19
N THR A 373 -6.75 -4.80 -4.09
CA THR A 373 -7.66 -3.83 -3.44
C THR A 373 -6.92 -2.57 -2.99
N LEU A 374 -5.71 -2.72 -2.45
CA LEU A 374 -4.88 -1.59 -2.04
C LEU A 374 -4.52 -0.71 -3.23
N TYR A 375 -4.14 -1.31 -4.36
CA TYR A 375 -3.82 -0.58 -5.58
C TYR A 375 -5.06 0.18 -6.10
N VAL A 376 -6.21 -0.48 -6.19
CA VAL A 376 -7.46 0.16 -6.64
C VAL A 376 -7.81 1.34 -5.75
N LEU A 377 -7.73 1.18 -4.42
CA LEU A 377 -7.99 2.28 -3.48
C LEU A 377 -6.99 3.43 -3.64
N MET A 378 -5.72 3.15 -3.95
CA MET A 378 -4.65 4.16 -4.01
C MET A 378 -4.50 4.87 -5.37
N PHE A 379 -4.90 4.23 -6.47
CA PHE A 379 -4.58 4.67 -7.84
C PHE A 379 -5.78 4.74 -8.78
N ASP A 380 -6.94 4.15 -8.45
CA ASP A 380 -8.11 4.21 -9.31
C ASP A 380 -8.88 5.53 -9.06
N SER A 381 -8.83 6.43 -10.05
CA SER A 381 -9.39 7.79 -9.99
C SER A 381 -10.89 7.87 -10.26
N SER A 382 -11.59 6.73 -10.32
CA SER A 382 -12.94 6.65 -10.90
C SER A 382 -14.11 6.79 -9.92
N GLY A 383 -13.94 6.86 -8.59
CA GLY A 383 -15.13 6.85 -7.72
C GLY A 383 -15.08 7.35 -6.28
N THR A 384 -13.94 7.62 -5.65
CA THR A 384 -13.98 8.09 -4.25
C THR A 384 -12.72 8.88 -3.90
N MET A 385 -12.91 10.13 -3.47
CA MET A 385 -11.99 11.00 -2.73
C MET A 385 -10.49 10.73 -2.98
N SER A 386 -9.86 11.49 -3.89
CA SER A 386 -8.42 11.38 -4.14
C SER A 386 -7.66 11.42 -2.81
N ILE A 387 -6.98 10.32 -2.46
CA ILE A 387 -6.19 10.24 -1.24
C ILE A 387 -5.15 11.36 -1.25
N ASN A 388 -5.06 12.09 -0.14
CA ASN A 388 -4.06 13.14 0.02
C ASN A 388 -2.65 12.54 -0.21
N ILE A 389 -1.83 13.24 -0.99
CA ILE A 389 -0.46 12.82 -1.36
C ILE A 389 0.35 12.45 -0.11
N GLU A 390 0.18 13.19 0.99
CA GLU A 390 0.85 12.92 2.27
C GLU A 390 0.49 11.56 2.87
N ILE A 391 -0.79 11.16 2.80
CA ILE A 391 -1.28 9.87 3.31
C ILE A 391 -0.75 8.74 2.42
N LYS A 392 -0.72 8.96 1.11
CA LYS A 392 -0.15 8.01 0.14
C LYS A 392 1.33 7.74 0.42
N ASP A 393 2.10 8.79 0.71
CA ASP A 393 3.52 8.67 1.05
C ASP A 393 3.74 7.95 2.40
N ASP A 394 2.92 8.20 3.43
CA ASP A 394 3.01 7.47 4.70
C ASP A 394 2.73 5.97 4.50
N ILE A 395 1.69 5.65 3.73
CA ILE A 395 1.35 4.26 3.37
C ILE A 395 2.53 3.59 2.64
N LEU A 396 3.09 4.26 1.64
CA LEU A 396 4.21 3.70 0.86
C LEU A 396 5.46 3.48 1.73
N LYS A 397 5.76 4.41 2.64
CA LYS A 397 6.85 4.28 3.62
C LYS A 397 6.64 3.10 4.56
N ARG A 398 5.40 2.84 5.01
CA ARG A 398 5.08 1.67 5.83
C ARG A 398 5.26 0.37 5.05
N LEU A 399 4.70 0.30 3.84
CA LEU A 399 4.81 -0.88 2.97
C LEU A 399 6.26 -1.23 2.66
N LYS A 400 7.13 -0.23 2.39
CA LYS A 400 8.57 -0.44 2.16
C LYS A 400 9.27 -1.15 3.31
N LYS A 401 8.82 -0.93 4.55
CA LYS A 401 9.41 -1.49 5.79
C LYS A 401 8.75 -2.80 6.23
N THR A 402 7.53 -3.09 5.79
CA THR A 402 6.81 -4.28 6.21
C THR A 402 7.32 -5.50 5.43
N PRO A 403 7.76 -6.59 6.10
CA PRO A 403 8.26 -7.79 5.45
C PRO A 403 7.10 -8.68 4.97
N PHE A 404 6.40 -8.24 3.93
CA PHE A 404 5.25 -8.96 3.36
C PHE A 404 5.51 -9.56 1.99
N ILE A 405 6.63 -9.22 1.34
CA ILE A 405 6.90 -9.66 -0.03
C ILE A 405 7.44 -11.10 0.02
N PRO A 406 6.71 -12.08 -0.53
CA PRO A 406 7.17 -13.46 -0.56
C PRO A 406 8.33 -13.58 -1.56
N LEU A 407 9.44 -14.15 -1.11
CA LEU A 407 10.60 -14.43 -1.94
C LEU A 407 10.54 -15.88 -2.48
N SER A 408 11.24 -16.13 -3.58
CA SER A 408 11.33 -17.46 -4.20
C SER A 408 11.99 -18.52 -3.30
N ASP A 409 12.75 -18.11 -2.29
CA ASP A 409 13.33 -18.99 -1.27
C ASP A 409 12.32 -19.42 -0.18
N GLY A 410 11.07 -18.96 -0.26
CA GLY A 410 10.00 -19.23 0.69
C GLY A 410 9.99 -18.32 1.91
N THR A 411 10.93 -17.38 2.02
CA THR A 411 10.97 -16.37 3.08
C THR A 411 10.17 -15.12 2.71
N TYR A 412 9.95 -14.25 3.70
CA TYR A 412 9.30 -12.96 3.51
C TYR A 412 10.28 -11.84 3.82
N SER A 413 10.26 -10.81 2.99
CA SER A 413 11.19 -9.70 3.13
C SER A 413 10.55 -8.37 2.75
N SER A 414 11.29 -7.30 3.00
CA SER A 414 10.91 -5.91 2.73
C SER A 414 11.91 -5.25 1.78
N VAL A 415 11.49 -4.20 1.08
CA VAL A 415 12.38 -3.43 0.19
C VAL A 415 13.44 -2.68 1.00
N ASP A 416 13.15 -2.37 2.27
CA ASP A 416 14.11 -1.73 3.20
C ASP A 416 15.30 -2.63 3.55
N GLU A 417 15.10 -3.96 3.59
CA GLU A 417 16.18 -4.93 3.81
C GLU A 417 17.12 -5.07 2.59
N GLY A 418 16.75 -4.51 1.43
CA GLY A 418 17.56 -4.49 0.20
C GLY A 418 16.74 -4.80 -1.05
N THR A 419 17.40 -4.72 -2.22
CA THR A 419 16.72 -4.81 -3.51
C THR A 419 16.01 -6.15 -3.71
N ILE A 420 14.71 -6.07 -4.00
CA ILE A 420 13.87 -7.20 -4.39
C ILE A 420 13.55 -7.06 -5.86
N TRP A 421 13.63 -8.18 -6.56
CA TRP A 421 13.50 -8.27 -8.01
C TRP A 421 12.19 -8.93 -8.42
N LEU A 422 11.51 -8.38 -9.40
CA LEU A 422 10.38 -8.99 -10.07
C LEU A 422 10.86 -9.64 -11.36
N GLN A 423 10.57 -10.94 -11.53
CA GLN A 423 10.85 -11.62 -12.79
C GLN A 423 9.93 -11.05 -13.88
N SER A 424 10.54 -10.56 -14.95
CA SER A 424 9.86 -9.94 -16.08
C SER A 424 8.97 -10.99 -16.78
N ASN A 425 7.67 -11.02 -16.49
CA ASN A 425 6.77 -12.07 -16.98
C ASN A 425 6.09 -11.79 -18.33
N THR A 426 6.37 -10.68 -19.01
CA THR A 426 5.59 -10.37 -20.23
C THR A 426 6.29 -9.40 -21.20
N PHE A 427 6.44 -9.84 -22.45
CA PHE A 427 6.66 -9.04 -23.69
C PHE A 427 8.05 -8.48 -24.05
N ASN A 428 9.16 -9.09 -23.64
CA ASN A 428 10.39 -9.02 -24.46
C ASN A 428 10.64 -10.39 -25.09
N THR A 429 10.20 -10.52 -26.33
CA THR A 429 10.36 -11.65 -27.27
C THR A 429 11.82 -11.85 -27.70
N GLY A 430 12.74 -11.96 -26.74
CA GLY A 430 14.18 -12.20 -26.98
C GLY A 430 14.78 -13.34 -26.16
N PHE A 431 14.04 -13.89 -25.19
CA PHE A 431 14.35 -15.17 -24.55
C PHE A 431 13.31 -16.19 -25.02
N ASP A 432 13.33 -16.49 -26.32
CA ASP A 432 12.48 -17.55 -26.86
C ASP A 432 12.89 -18.90 -26.25
N GLY A 433 11.96 -19.49 -25.51
CA GLY A 433 11.74 -20.94 -25.49
C GLY A 433 12.56 -21.82 -24.56
N GLU A 434 13.88 -21.66 -24.44
CA GLU A 434 14.70 -22.82 -23.97
C GLU A 434 15.55 -22.62 -22.70
N HIS A 435 15.85 -21.39 -22.26
CA HIS A 435 16.74 -21.16 -21.09
C HIS A 435 16.15 -20.16 -20.09
N LYS A 436 15.18 -20.60 -19.28
CA LYS A 436 14.71 -19.78 -18.15
C LYS A 436 15.80 -19.69 -17.07
N ILE A 437 15.85 -18.57 -16.33
CA ILE A 437 16.67 -18.42 -15.11
C ILE A 437 16.42 -19.58 -14.12
N GLU A 438 15.23 -20.20 -14.18
CA GLU A 438 14.85 -21.43 -13.44
C GLU A 438 15.83 -22.61 -13.65
N ALA A 439 16.59 -22.66 -14.77
CA ALA A 439 17.62 -23.67 -15.01
C ALA A 439 18.90 -23.48 -14.14
N PHE A 440 18.97 -22.39 -13.38
CA PHE A 440 20.12 -22.00 -12.54
C PHE A 440 19.69 -21.83 -11.08
N PRO A 441 19.51 -22.93 -10.33
CA PRO A 441 18.91 -22.89 -8.98
C PRO A 441 19.79 -22.16 -7.96
N ASN A 442 21.13 -22.20 -8.08
CA ASN A 442 22.00 -21.50 -7.12
C ASN A 442 21.99 -19.99 -7.36
N ILE A 443 21.89 -19.54 -8.62
CA ILE A 443 21.66 -18.13 -8.95
C ILE A 443 20.31 -17.67 -8.40
N CYS A 444 19.24 -18.44 -8.67
CA CYS A 444 17.90 -18.13 -8.16
C CYS A 444 17.85 -18.04 -6.63
N GLY A 445 18.55 -18.93 -5.93
CA GLY A 445 18.61 -18.93 -4.46
C GLY A 445 19.35 -17.74 -3.86
N LYS A 446 20.20 -17.05 -4.62
CA LYS A 446 20.88 -15.82 -4.18
C LYS A 446 20.15 -14.55 -4.56
N LEU A 447 19.36 -14.58 -5.63
CA LEU A 447 18.56 -13.44 -6.06
C LEU A 447 17.28 -13.36 -5.22
N ARG A 448 17.09 -12.25 -4.51
CA ARG A 448 15.84 -11.93 -3.79
C ARG A 448 14.74 -11.62 -4.80
N THR A 449 14.17 -12.65 -5.40
CA THR A 449 13.11 -12.56 -6.41
C THR A 449 11.75 -12.77 -5.77
N VAL A 450 10.72 -12.04 -6.24
CA VAL A 450 9.33 -12.25 -5.80
C VAL A 450 8.87 -13.65 -6.21
N SER A 451 8.25 -14.37 -5.28
CA SER A 451 7.75 -15.73 -5.51
C SER A 451 6.74 -15.77 -6.66
N PRO A 452 6.91 -16.69 -7.64
CA PRO A 452 5.94 -16.92 -8.70
C PRO A 452 4.54 -17.29 -8.19
N SER A 453 4.43 -17.83 -6.97
CA SER A 453 3.15 -18.20 -6.36
C SER A 453 2.23 -17.01 -6.11
N LEU A 454 2.78 -15.82 -5.86
CA LEU A 454 2.00 -14.59 -5.67
C LEU A 454 1.40 -14.15 -7.01
N LEU A 455 2.20 -14.19 -8.07
CA LEU A 455 1.79 -13.77 -9.41
C LEU A 455 0.77 -14.74 -10.01
N SER A 456 0.96 -16.05 -9.82
CA SER A 456 -0.02 -17.05 -10.27
C SER A 456 -1.34 -16.95 -9.50
N SER A 457 -1.30 -16.63 -8.20
CA SER A 457 -2.50 -16.37 -7.40
C SER A 457 -3.24 -15.11 -7.86
N ALA A 458 -2.53 -14.11 -8.39
CA ALA A 458 -3.12 -12.90 -8.94
C ALA A 458 -3.71 -13.09 -10.35
N SER A 459 -3.28 -14.11 -11.11
CA SER A 459 -3.65 -14.32 -12.52
C SER A 459 -4.77 -15.35 -12.76
N GLY A 460 -5.61 -15.67 -11.76
CA GLY A 460 -6.62 -16.75 -11.82
C GLY A 460 -7.39 -16.83 -13.16
N THR A 461 -7.99 -17.97 -13.47
CA THR A 461 -8.48 -18.40 -14.82
C THR A 461 -9.56 -17.56 -15.53
N SER A 462 -9.87 -16.32 -15.13
CA SER A 462 -10.88 -15.44 -15.75
C SER A 462 -10.29 -14.14 -16.30
N SER A 463 -10.93 -13.56 -17.32
CA SER A 463 -10.50 -12.32 -18.00
C SER A 463 -10.49 -11.07 -17.11
N LEU A 464 -11.22 -11.07 -16.00
CA LEU A 464 -11.20 -10.02 -14.97
C LEU A 464 -9.91 -10.03 -14.12
N ASN A 465 -9.11 -11.10 -14.16
CA ASN A 465 -7.91 -11.25 -13.34
C ASN A 465 -6.63 -10.73 -14.03
N VAL A 466 -6.69 -10.41 -15.33
CA VAL A 466 -5.55 -9.79 -16.03
C VAL A 466 -5.26 -8.40 -15.48
N THR A 467 -6.29 -7.65 -15.08
CA THR A 467 -6.14 -6.35 -14.39
C THR A 467 -5.58 -6.52 -12.98
N SER A 468 -5.93 -7.59 -12.26
CA SER A 468 -5.40 -7.87 -10.92
C SER A 468 -3.88 -8.11 -10.92
N LEU A 469 -3.38 -8.88 -11.90
CA LEU A 469 -1.93 -9.10 -12.02
C LEU A 469 -1.17 -7.81 -12.34
N ASP A 470 -1.69 -6.97 -13.26
CA ASP A 470 -1.10 -5.67 -13.60
C ASP A 470 -1.11 -4.74 -12.37
N ASN A 471 -2.23 -4.67 -11.65
CA ASN A 471 -2.37 -3.87 -10.43
C ASN A 471 -1.37 -4.28 -9.34
N VAL A 472 -1.23 -5.58 -9.07
CA VAL A 472 -0.26 -6.10 -8.09
C VAL A 472 1.17 -5.79 -8.53
N THR A 473 1.48 -5.99 -9.82
CA THR A 473 2.80 -5.70 -10.39
C THR A 473 3.17 -4.23 -10.25
N ARG A 474 2.28 -3.32 -10.67
CA ARG A 474 2.47 -1.87 -10.54
C ARG A 474 2.58 -1.41 -9.09
N LEU A 475 1.83 -2.02 -8.18
CA LEU A 475 1.94 -1.72 -6.75
C LEU A 475 3.32 -2.11 -6.22
N LEU A 476 3.82 -3.30 -6.54
CA LEU A 476 5.16 -3.76 -6.15
C LEU A 476 6.25 -2.85 -6.70
N GLU A 477 6.14 -2.46 -7.97
CA GLU A 477 7.05 -1.49 -8.61
C GLU A 477 7.03 -0.14 -7.88
N THR A 478 5.83 0.35 -7.52
CA THR A 478 5.68 1.61 -6.77
C THR A 478 6.29 1.53 -5.37
N ILE A 479 6.23 0.36 -4.72
CA ILE A 479 6.87 0.10 -3.43
C ILE A 479 8.41 0.04 -3.56
N GLY A 480 8.93 -0.18 -4.77
CA GLY A 480 10.37 -0.19 -5.05
C GLY A 480 10.95 -1.56 -5.40
N VAL A 481 10.09 -2.54 -5.70
CA VAL A 481 10.53 -3.79 -6.35
C VAL A 481 10.95 -3.45 -7.78
N GLN A 482 12.14 -3.88 -8.19
CA GLN A 482 12.69 -3.56 -9.50
C GLN A 482 12.43 -4.69 -10.49
N GLN A 483 12.16 -4.36 -11.76
CA GLN A 483 12.17 -5.38 -12.81
C GLN A 483 13.61 -5.84 -13.03
N LEU A 484 13.77 -7.16 -13.18
CA LEU A 484 15.08 -7.78 -13.43
C LEU A 484 15.09 -8.39 -14.82
N SER A 485 15.89 -7.82 -15.72
CA SER A 485 16.23 -8.48 -16.98
C SER A 485 17.37 -9.48 -16.78
N ALA A 486 17.48 -10.47 -17.66
CA ALA A 486 18.63 -11.38 -17.67
C ALA A 486 19.96 -10.63 -17.83
N HIS A 487 19.96 -9.51 -18.57
CA HIS A 487 21.14 -8.66 -18.74
C HIS A 487 21.52 -7.93 -17.45
N ASP A 488 20.54 -7.43 -16.69
CA ASP A 488 20.79 -6.80 -15.39
C ASP A 488 21.35 -7.79 -14.36
N VAL A 489 20.93 -9.07 -14.41
CA VAL A 489 21.54 -10.13 -13.58
C VAL A 489 23.03 -10.23 -13.87
N VAL A 490 23.42 -10.27 -15.14
CA VAL A 490 24.84 -10.33 -15.53
C VAL A 490 25.59 -9.12 -14.96
N LYS A 491 25.08 -7.92 -15.19
CA LYS A 491 25.76 -6.67 -14.87
C LYS A 491 25.82 -6.34 -13.38
N LEU A 492 24.70 -6.46 -12.68
CA LEU A 492 24.55 -6.00 -11.29
C LEU A 492 24.86 -7.09 -10.27
N HIS A 493 24.72 -8.38 -10.64
CA HIS A 493 24.92 -9.48 -9.71
C HIS A 493 26.12 -10.36 -10.05
N ILE A 494 26.25 -10.79 -11.32
CA ILE A 494 27.28 -11.78 -11.68
C ILE A 494 28.66 -11.13 -11.79
N LEU A 495 28.84 -10.14 -12.66
CA LEU A 495 30.16 -9.53 -12.93
C LEU A 495 30.87 -9.02 -11.66
N PRO A 496 30.21 -8.35 -10.70
CA PRO A 496 30.87 -7.88 -9.47
C PRO A 496 31.39 -9.03 -8.58
N VAL A 497 30.72 -10.18 -8.60
CA VAL A 497 31.02 -11.33 -7.71
C VAL A 497 32.05 -12.28 -8.33
N LEU A 498 32.24 -12.25 -9.66
CA LEU A 498 33.16 -13.16 -10.36
C LEU A 498 34.64 -13.01 -9.98
N SER A 499 35.03 -11.91 -9.34
CA SER A 499 36.39 -11.68 -8.83
C SER A 499 36.59 -12.09 -7.37
N ASP A 500 35.53 -12.48 -6.65
CA ASP A 500 35.58 -12.78 -5.22
C ASP A 500 36.04 -14.22 -4.92
N GLN A 501 37.29 -14.34 -4.44
CA GLN A 501 37.87 -15.62 -4.02
C GLN A 501 37.12 -16.28 -2.85
N THR A 502 36.41 -15.51 -2.01
CA THR A 502 35.65 -16.06 -0.87
C THR A 502 34.38 -16.77 -1.33
N THR A 503 33.70 -16.25 -2.34
CA THR A 503 32.55 -16.91 -2.96
C THR A 503 32.99 -18.14 -3.77
N ALA A 504 34.09 -18.02 -4.52
CA ALA A 504 34.63 -19.13 -5.32
C ALA A 504 35.05 -20.34 -4.47
N SER A 505 35.62 -20.11 -3.29
CA SER A 505 36.00 -21.19 -2.37
C SER A 505 34.80 -21.83 -1.64
N LYS A 506 33.74 -21.06 -1.35
CA LYS A 506 32.55 -21.54 -0.62
C LYS A 506 31.56 -22.32 -1.50
N ASN A 507 31.32 -21.88 -2.73
CA ASN A 507 30.34 -22.53 -3.61
C ASN A 507 30.84 -22.61 -5.05
N LYS A 508 31.52 -23.71 -5.37
CA LYS A 508 32.06 -23.98 -6.71
C LYS A 508 30.97 -24.04 -7.79
N MET A 509 29.83 -24.65 -7.47
CA MET A 509 28.71 -24.82 -8.42
C MET A 509 28.10 -23.47 -8.83
N LEU A 510 27.98 -22.53 -7.89
CA LEU A 510 27.48 -21.18 -8.18
C LEU A 510 28.38 -20.44 -9.17
N MET A 511 29.71 -20.54 -9.04
CA MET A 511 30.65 -19.91 -9.99
C MET A 511 30.54 -20.55 -11.38
N ILE A 512 30.31 -21.86 -11.45
CA ILE A 512 30.06 -22.55 -12.71
C ILE A 512 28.75 -22.02 -13.34
N GLU A 513 27.66 -21.98 -12.57
CA GLU A 513 26.37 -21.45 -13.01
C GLU A 513 26.48 -20.00 -13.51
N TYR A 514 27.25 -19.14 -12.83
CA TYR A 514 27.47 -17.76 -13.27
C TYR A 514 28.09 -17.67 -14.67
N ILE A 515 29.16 -18.40 -14.93
CA ILE A 515 29.81 -18.39 -16.26
C ILE A 515 28.90 -19.04 -17.31
N CYS A 516 28.22 -20.14 -16.97
CA CYS A 516 27.23 -20.78 -17.86
C CYS A 516 26.10 -19.82 -18.22
N PHE A 517 25.55 -19.09 -17.25
CA PHE A 517 24.49 -18.11 -17.49
C PHE A 517 24.96 -16.99 -18.41
N VAL A 518 26.15 -16.44 -18.18
CA VAL A 518 26.72 -15.38 -19.05
C VAL A 518 26.96 -15.88 -20.47
N MET A 519 27.50 -17.09 -20.64
CA MET A 519 27.70 -17.68 -21.97
C MET A 519 26.38 -17.82 -22.74
N LEU A 520 25.36 -18.41 -22.12
CA LEU A 520 24.04 -18.58 -22.75
C LEU A 520 23.38 -17.24 -23.04
N HIS A 521 23.48 -16.28 -22.11
CA HIS A 521 22.89 -14.95 -22.27
C HIS A 521 23.53 -14.16 -23.41
N LEU A 522 24.86 -14.20 -23.53
CA LEU A 522 25.60 -13.53 -24.62
C LEU A 522 25.35 -14.14 -26.00
N LYS A 523 24.87 -15.39 -26.06
CA LYS A 523 24.48 -16.07 -27.30
C LYS A 523 22.97 -15.97 -27.57
N SER A 524 22.20 -15.33 -26.68
CA SER A 524 20.76 -15.06 -26.85
C SER A 524 20.50 -13.82 -27.72
N THR A 525 19.26 -13.57 -28.12
CA THR A 525 18.86 -12.40 -28.93
C THR A 525 18.67 -11.13 -28.09
N CYS A 526 19.50 -10.95 -27.05
CA CYS A 526 19.46 -9.77 -26.19
C CYS A 526 20.03 -8.53 -26.92
N SER A 527 19.22 -7.46 -27.01
CA SER A 527 19.61 -6.19 -27.65
C SER A 527 20.78 -5.51 -26.93
N ASP A 528 20.79 -5.54 -25.60
CA ASP A 528 21.81 -4.87 -24.79
C ASP A 528 23.16 -5.58 -24.88
N CYS A 529 23.13 -6.91 -25.05
CA CYS A 529 24.35 -7.69 -25.32
C CYS A 529 25.03 -7.26 -26.62
N PHE A 530 24.30 -6.81 -27.65
CA PHE A 530 24.92 -6.36 -28.89
C PHE A 530 25.85 -5.16 -28.68
N ILE A 531 25.50 -4.28 -27.74
CA ILE A 531 26.27 -3.06 -27.44
C ILE A 531 27.35 -3.35 -26.39
N GLU A 532 27.01 -4.09 -25.33
CA GLU A 532 27.89 -4.28 -24.17
C GLU A 532 28.77 -5.54 -24.23
N ARG A 533 28.67 -6.39 -25.28
CA ARG A 533 29.42 -7.65 -25.38
C ARG A 533 30.92 -7.48 -25.14
N GLU A 534 31.56 -6.52 -25.83
CA GLU A 534 33.00 -6.31 -25.69
C GLU A 534 33.40 -5.95 -24.26
N HIS A 535 32.57 -5.14 -23.58
CA HIS A 535 32.81 -4.77 -22.20
C HIS A 535 32.67 -5.97 -21.26
N ILE A 536 31.62 -6.78 -21.43
CA ILE A 536 31.38 -8.00 -20.63
C ILE A 536 32.53 -8.99 -20.82
N ILE A 537 32.94 -9.25 -22.07
CA ILE A 537 34.06 -10.15 -22.38
C ILE A 537 35.38 -9.60 -21.82
N SER A 538 35.62 -8.28 -21.90
CA SER A 538 36.80 -7.66 -21.30
C SER A 538 36.82 -7.80 -19.78
N GLU A 539 35.70 -7.61 -19.09
CA GLU A 539 35.60 -7.82 -17.64
C GLU A 539 35.84 -9.29 -17.27
N LEU A 540 35.30 -10.24 -18.05
CA LEU A 540 35.58 -11.66 -17.86
C LEU A 540 37.06 -11.97 -18.03
N ARG A 541 37.69 -11.48 -19.10
CA ARG A 541 39.13 -11.67 -19.35
C ARG A 541 39.99 -11.12 -18.21
N CYS A 542 39.67 -9.93 -17.71
CA CYS A 542 40.51 -9.21 -16.76
C CYS A 542 40.28 -9.58 -15.29
N LYS A 543 39.07 -10.01 -14.92
CA LYS A 543 38.68 -10.14 -13.51
C LYS A 543 37.99 -11.44 -13.13
N SER A 544 37.54 -12.25 -14.09
CA SER A 544 36.79 -13.46 -13.74
C SER A 544 37.69 -14.58 -13.25
N LEU A 545 37.25 -15.25 -12.18
CA LEU A 545 37.85 -16.48 -11.67
C LEU A 545 37.20 -17.68 -12.35
N LEU A 546 37.95 -18.33 -13.24
CA LEU A 546 37.54 -19.56 -13.93
C LEU A 546 38.05 -20.78 -13.19
N LEU A 547 37.22 -21.82 -13.12
CA LEU A 547 37.59 -23.11 -12.55
C LEU A 547 38.54 -23.82 -13.51
N THR A 548 39.74 -24.09 -13.01
CA THR A 548 40.77 -24.89 -13.67
C THR A 548 41.04 -26.14 -12.85
N ASP A 549 41.80 -27.07 -13.43
CA ASP A 549 42.34 -28.24 -12.73
C ASP A 549 43.21 -27.88 -11.50
N CYS A 550 43.73 -26.65 -11.46
CA CYS A 550 44.50 -26.07 -10.37
C CYS A 550 43.68 -25.10 -9.49
N GLY A 551 42.36 -25.23 -9.48
CA GLY A 551 41.44 -24.36 -8.73
C GLY A 551 41.03 -23.11 -9.52
N PHE A 552 40.52 -22.09 -8.83
CA PHE A 552 40.05 -20.87 -9.50
C PHE A 552 41.22 -19.95 -9.89
N LYS A 553 41.29 -19.57 -11.16
CA LYS A 553 42.35 -18.73 -11.75
C LYS A 553 41.77 -17.67 -12.67
N CYS A 554 42.43 -16.52 -12.75
CA CYS A 554 42.05 -15.44 -13.65
C CYS A 554 42.89 -15.48 -14.95
N PRO A 555 42.27 -15.41 -16.14
CA PRO A 555 42.98 -15.40 -17.43
C PRO A 555 44.00 -14.26 -17.59
N ALA A 556 43.80 -13.13 -16.91
CA ALA A 556 44.75 -12.01 -16.93
C ALA A 556 45.96 -12.20 -16.00
N GLU A 557 45.87 -13.08 -14.99
CA GLU A 557 46.95 -13.35 -14.05
C GLU A 557 47.83 -14.51 -14.51
N VAL A 558 47.20 -15.56 -15.05
CA VAL A 558 47.88 -16.76 -15.54
C VAL A 558 47.27 -17.22 -16.86
N PRO A 559 48.07 -17.75 -17.79
CA PRO A 559 47.55 -18.41 -18.99
C PRO A 559 46.70 -19.63 -18.60
N ILE A 560 45.57 -19.78 -19.30
CA ILE A 560 44.62 -20.89 -19.15
C ILE A 560 44.40 -21.51 -20.52
N HIS A 561 44.38 -22.85 -20.56
CA HIS A 561 44.30 -23.60 -21.81
C HIS A 561 43.12 -24.57 -21.85
N PHE A 562 42.74 -25.00 -23.05
CA PHE A 562 41.73 -26.03 -23.23
C PHE A 562 42.25 -27.40 -22.76
N CYS A 563 41.44 -28.13 -21.99
CA CYS A 563 41.69 -29.55 -21.75
C CYS A 563 41.25 -30.40 -22.96
N THR A 564 41.69 -31.66 -23.00
CA THR A 564 41.29 -32.64 -24.02
C THR A 564 39.77 -32.82 -24.13
N GLY A 565 39.03 -32.57 -23.04
CA GLY A 565 37.57 -32.60 -23.01
C GLY A 565 36.88 -31.56 -23.88
N PHE A 566 37.53 -30.44 -24.16
CA PHE A 566 37.07 -29.45 -25.14
C PHE A 566 37.54 -29.78 -26.57
N GLY A 567 38.20 -30.91 -26.78
CA GLY A 567 38.72 -31.32 -28.09
C GLY A 567 40.08 -30.69 -28.43
N ASN A 568 40.91 -30.39 -27.43
CA ASN A 568 42.28 -29.95 -27.66
C ASN A 568 43.09 -31.10 -28.28
N PRO A 569 43.73 -30.92 -29.46
CA PRO A 569 44.52 -31.98 -30.11
C PRO A 569 45.83 -32.30 -29.36
N VAL A 570 46.31 -31.38 -28.51
CA VAL A 570 47.58 -31.51 -27.79
C VAL A 570 47.33 -31.77 -26.31
N THR A 571 48.11 -32.68 -25.72
CA THR A 571 48.10 -32.97 -24.28
C THR A 571 49.28 -32.27 -23.61
N ALA A 572 49.16 -30.95 -23.46
CA ALA A 572 50.22 -30.09 -22.93
C ALA A 572 50.66 -30.47 -21.50
N LYS A 573 49.73 -30.97 -20.70
CA LYS A 573 49.99 -31.46 -19.34
C LYS A 573 51.08 -32.54 -19.27
N ARG A 574 51.20 -33.39 -20.31
CA ARG A 574 52.27 -34.39 -20.43
C ARG A 574 53.66 -33.74 -20.41
N LEU A 575 53.81 -32.60 -21.08
CA LEU A 575 55.07 -31.85 -21.13
C LEU A 575 55.32 -31.13 -19.81
N ALA A 576 54.29 -30.49 -19.26
CA ALA A 576 54.40 -29.67 -18.07
C ALA A 576 54.71 -30.48 -16.80
N ASP A 577 54.09 -31.64 -16.62
CA ASP A 577 54.28 -32.51 -15.44
C ASP A 577 55.74 -32.98 -15.31
N VAL A 578 56.40 -33.26 -16.44
CA VAL A 578 57.80 -33.75 -16.48
C VAL A 578 58.79 -32.69 -15.99
N VAL A 579 58.53 -31.43 -16.33
CA VAL A 579 59.36 -30.30 -15.92
C VAL A 579 58.84 -29.60 -14.65
N ASN A 580 57.82 -30.17 -13.99
CA ASN A 580 57.14 -29.59 -12.83
C ASN A 580 56.69 -28.13 -13.08
N MET A 581 56.25 -27.84 -14.30
CA MET A 581 55.66 -26.57 -14.70
C MET A 581 54.15 -26.63 -14.46
N ARG A 582 53.58 -25.56 -13.89
CA ARG A 582 52.13 -25.49 -13.69
C ARG A 582 51.46 -25.14 -15.01
N TRP A 583 50.63 -26.05 -15.50
CA TRP A 583 49.80 -25.86 -16.68
C TRP A 583 48.34 -25.80 -16.26
N HIS A 584 47.67 -24.67 -16.48
CA HIS A 584 46.30 -24.49 -16.02
C HIS A 584 45.33 -24.85 -17.15
N GLU A 585 44.54 -25.90 -16.96
CA GLU A 585 43.51 -26.30 -17.93
C GLU A 585 42.12 -25.96 -17.42
N VAL A 586 41.27 -25.40 -18.29
CA VAL A 586 39.87 -25.11 -17.96
C VAL A 586 39.11 -26.41 -17.66
N ASP A 587 38.37 -26.41 -16.55
CA ASP A 587 37.69 -27.61 -16.07
C ASP A 587 36.50 -27.97 -16.96
N ILE A 588 36.33 -29.27 -17.24
CA ILE A 588 35.25 -29.78 -18.10
C ILE A 588 33.85 -29.61 -17.50
N SER A 589 33.74 -29.25 -16.21
CA SER A 589 32.47 -29.07 -15.50
C SER A 589 31.58 -28.01 -16.16
N TYR A 590 32.16 -26.99 -16.80
CA TYR A 590 31.39 -26.00 -17.57
C TYR A 590 30.62 -26.61 -18.73
N LEU A 591 31.22 -27.60 -19.42
CA LEU A 591 30.61 -28.30 -20.54
C LEU A 591 29.60 -29.36 -20.07
N LYS A 592 29.85 -29.99 -18.91
CA LYS A 592 28.97 -31.02 -18.31
C LYS A 592 27.74 -30.46 -17.59
N HIS A 593 27.60 -29.14 -17.47
CA HIS A 593 26.49 -28.53 -16.77
C HIS A 593 25.13 -28.85 -17.45
N PRO A 594 24.05 -29.20 -16.71
CA PRO A 594 22.76 -29.59 -17.28
C PRO A 594 22.15 -28.56 -18.24
N ALA A 595 22.43 -27.27 -18.01
CA ALA A 595 21.96 -26.19 -18.90
C ALA A 595 22.45 -26.32 -20.36
N ASN A 596 23.50 -27.12 -20.62
CA ASN A 596 24.02 -27.35 -21.96
C ASN A 596 23.28 -28.45 -22.73
N GLU A 597 22.42 -29.25 -22.10
CA GLU A 597 21.69 -30.35 -22.76
C GLU A 597 20.78 -29.85 -23.89
N SER A 598 20.21 -28.66 -23.71
CA SER A 598 19.38 -27.95 -24.69
C SER A 598 20.19 -27.20 -25.77
N VAL A 599 21.51 -27.07 -25.61
CA VAL A 599 22.33 -26.26 -26.52
C VAL A 599 22.87 -27.13 -27.65
N SER A 600 22.32 -26.96 -28.86
CA SER A 600 22.92 -27.54 -30.07
C SER A 600 24.38 -27.09 -30.22
N SER A 601 25.26 -28.01 -30.62
CA SER A 601 26.70 -27.78 -30.79
C SER A 601 27.38 -27.08 -29.59
N SER A 602 27.01 -27.46 -28.36
CA SER A 602 27.51 -26.88 -27.11
C SER A 602 29.04 -26.75 -27.07
N LEU A 603 29.78 -27.77 -27.52
CA LEU A 603 31.25 -27.75 -27.53
C LEU A 603 31.82 -26.60 -28.39
N ILE A 604 31.27 -26.37 -29.57
CA ILE A 604 31.73 -25.29 -30.48
C ILE A 604 31.45 -23.93 -29.85
N LYS A 605 30.24 -23.74 -29.32
CA LYS A 605 29.83 -22.47 -28.67
C LYS A 605 30.68 -22.15 -27.44
N TRP A 606 31.00 -23.16 -26.64
CA TRP A 606 31.87 -23.01 -25.47
C TRP A 606 33.31 -22.68 -25.88
N ARG A 607 33.84 -23.30 -26.94
CA ARG A 607 35.16 -22.96 -27.48
C ARG A 607 35.23 -21.50 -27.92
N GLU A 608 34.31 -21.07 -28.79
CA GLU A 608 34.26 -19.67 -29.24
C GLU A 608 34.20 -18.68 -28.06
N PHE A 609 33.38 -18.97 -27.06
CA PHE A 609 33.25 -18.11 -25.87
C PHE A 609 34.53 -18.06 -25.04
N PHE A 610 35.18 -19.19 -24.80
CA PHE A 610 36.42 -19.23 -24.03
C PHE A 610 37.62 -18.66 -24.80
N GLU A 611 37.66 -18.82 -26.12
CA GLU A 611 38.63 -18.14 -27.01
C GLU A 611 38.47 -16.62 -26.92
N GLU A 612 37.22 -16.12 -26.93
CA GLU A 612 36.94 -14.68 -26.72
C GLU A 612 37.42 -14.20 -25.34
N ILE A 613 37.39 -15.03 -24.30
CA ILE A 613 37.91 -14.68 -22.97
C ILE A 613 39.45 -14.73 -22.93
N GLY A 614 40.10 -15.45 -23.86
CA GLY A 614 41.55 -15.55 -23.97
C GLY A 614 42.13 -16.92 -23.60
N ILE A 615 41.30 -17.97 -23.53
CA ILE A 615 41.75 -19.36 -23.38
C ILE A 615 42.28 -19.86 -24.72
N THR A 616 43.37 -20.62 -24.69
CA THR A 616 44.11 -21.06 -25.89
C THR A 616 44.31 -22.59 -25.91
N ASP A 617 44.53 -23.20 -27.07
CA ASP A 617 44.79 -24.65 -27.15
C ASP A 617 46.19 -25.02 -26.65
N PHE A 618 47.16 -24.11 -26.72
CA PHE A 618 48.51 -24.32 -26.22
C PHE A 618 49.13 -23.01 -25.75
N ALA A 619 50.45 -22.98 -25.54
CA ALA A 619 51.15 -21.83 -24.97
C ALA A 619 50.77 -20.50 -25.63
N GLN A 620 50.45 -19.51 -24.79
CA GLN A 620 49.94 -18.22 -25.20
C GLN A 620 51.03 -17.36 -25.85
N LEU A 621 50.67 -16.65 -26.92
CA LEU A 621 51.46 -15.58 -27.50
C LEU A 621 50.88 -14.23 -27.11
N VAL A 622 51.72 -13.39 -26.52
CA VAL A 622 51.39 -12.04 -26.07
C VAL A 622 51.99 -11.04 -27.05
N GLN A 623 51.16 -10.12 -27.54
CA GLN A 623 51.62 -8.99 -28.32
C GLN A 623 52.24 -7.96 -27.38
N VAL A 624 53.48 -7.57 -27.65
CA VAL A 624 54.23 -6.60 -26.84
C VAL A 624 54.73 -5.46 -27.73
N ASP A 625 54.57 -4.25 -27.21
CA ASP A 625 55.11 -3.04 -27.82
C ASP A 625 56.56 -2.87 -27.34
N LYS A 626 57.51 -2.96 -28.27
CA LYS A 626 58.95 -2.85 -27.99
C LYS A 626 59.59 -1.69 -28.72
N SER A 627 60.72 -1.19 -28.21
CA SER A 627 61.56 -0.28 -28.96
C SER A 627 62.31 -1.04 -30.07
N VAL A 628 62.59 -0.39 -31.20
CA VAL A 628 63.42 -0.93 -32.29
C VAL A 628 64.78 -1.44 -31.77
N VAL A 629 65.29 -0.85 -30.68
CA VAL A 629 66.56 -1.23 -30.05
C VAL A 629 66.51 -2.63 -29.41
N ASP A 630 65.34 -3.05 -28.92
CA ASP A 630 65.14 -4.27 -28.14
C ASP A 630 64.88 -5.52 -28.98
N ILE A 631 64.83 -5.38 -30.31
CA ILE A 631 64.56 -6.49 -31.24
C ILE A 631 65.82 -7.34 -31.46
N CYS A 632 65.74 -8.66 -31.30
CA CYS A 632 66.91 -9.56 -31.44
C CYS A 632 67.34 -9.83 -32.89
N ASP A 633 66.51 -9.51 -33.89
CA ASP A 633 66.81 -9.75 -35.30
C ASP A 633 67.93 -8.82 -35.82
N ALA A 634 69.13 -9.39 -35.98
CA ALA A 634 70.32 -8.68 -36.46
C ALA A 634 70.16 -8.17 -37.91
N THR A 635 69.43 -8.90 -38.76
CA THR A 635 69.20 -8.52 -40.16
C THR A 635 68.26 -7.33 -40.22
N PHE A 636 67.19 -7.36 -39.43
CA PHE A 636 66.28 -6.23 -39.30
C PHE A 636 66.97 -5.00 -38.71
N LYS A 637 67.76 -5.17 -37.63
CA LYS A 637 68.56 -4.08 -37.05
C LYS A 637 69.43 -3.43 -38.12
N GLN A 638 70.18 -4.22 -38.89
CA GLN A 638 71.05 -3.69 -39.95
C GLN A 638 70.27 -2.93 -41.03
N VAL A 639 69.12 -3.45 -41.48
CA VAL A 639 68.23 -2.75 -42.43
C VAL A 639 67.68 -1.44 -41.85
N MET A 640 67.38 -1.40 -40.56
CA MET A 640 66.91 -0.20 -39.86
C MET A 640 68.01 0.84 -39.65
N TRP A 641 69.24 0.40 -39.37
CA TRP A 641 70.46 1.23 -39.30
C TRP A 641 70.73 1.87 -40.66
N ASP A 642 70.70 1.09 -41.74
CA ASP A 642 70.97 1.54 -43.11
C ASP A 642 69.93 2.56 -43.62
N ARG A 643 68.69 2.48 -43.13
CA ARG A 643 67.60 3.42 -43.47
C ARG A 643 67.52 4.63 -42.55
N GLY A 644 68.35 4.73 -41.51
CA GLY A 644 68.33 5.83 -40.54
C GLY A 644 67.04 5.91 -39.70
N LEU A 645 66.34 4.78 -39.50
CA LEU A 645 65.02 4.71 -38.86
C LEU A 645 65.06 4.27 -37.39
N ILE A 646 66.25 4.19 -36.77
CA ILE A 646 66.41 3.82 -35.37
C ILE A 646 66.28 5.07 -34.52
N SER A 647 65.08 5.28 -33.97
CA SER A 647 64.84 6.24 -32.89
C SER A 647 64.31 5.48 -31.67
N ALA A 648 64.66 5.92 -30.46
CA ALA A 648 64.15 5.32 -29.23
C ALA A 648 62.61 5.43 -29.09
N GLU A 649 62.00 6.35 -29.83
CA GLU A 649 60.56 6.62 -29.86
C GLU A 649 59.79 5.74 -30.86
N SER A 650 60.49 4.92 -31.65
CA SER A 650 59.87 4.01 -32.61
C SER A 650 59.39 2.73 -31.90
N ILE A 651 58.08 2.62 -31.67
CA ILE A 651 57.43 1.44 -31.08
C ILE A 651 57.12 0.41 -32.18
N VAL A 652 57.42 -0.85 -31.90
CA VAL A 652 57.25 -1.98 -32.80
C VAL A 652 56.38 -3.05 -32.14
N LYS A 653 55.49 -3.65 -32.92
CA LYS A 653 54.65 -4.78 -32.48
C LYS A 653 55.41 -6.08 -32.64
N ASP A 654 55.78 -6.69 -31.52
CA ASP A 654 56.46 -7.98 -31.43
C ASP A 654 55.58 -9.02 -30.72
N TRP A 655 55.94 -10.29 -30.87
CA TRP A 655 55.25 -11.42 -30.26
C TRP A 655 56.19 -12.19 -29.35
N GLU A 656 55.75 -12.42 -28.12
CA GLU A 656 56.48 -13.20 -27.11
C GLU A 656 55.62 -14.32 -26.54
N SER A 657 56.24 -15.45 -26.21
CA SER A 657 55.61 -16.50 -25.41
C SER A 657 56.49 -16.85 -24.22
N PRO A 658 56.23 -16.27 -23.03
CA PRO A 658 56.96 -16.62 -21.82
C PRO A 658 56.85 -18.11 -21.49
N GLU A 659 55.68 -18.71 -21.75
CA GLU A 659 55.42 -20.12 -21.50
C GLU A 659 56.28 -21.05 -22.34
N ILE A 660 56.40 -20.77 -23.65
CA ILE A 660 57.25 -21.57 -24.54
C ILE A 660 58.72 -21.43 -24.13
N VAL A 661 59.16 -20.20 -23.83
CA VAL A 661 60.54 -19.96 -23.38
C VAL A 661 60.84 -20.76 -22.11
N GLN A 662 59.94 -20.71 -21.12
CA GLN A 662 60.09 -21.47 -19.88
C GLN A 662 60.10 -22.97 -20.15
N LEU A 663 59.12 -23.49 -20.89
CA LEU A 663 58.98 -24.90 -21.21
C LEU A 663 60.22 -25.45 -21.92
N VAL A 664 60.66 -24.77 -22.99
CA VAL A 664 61.84 -25.13 -23.78
C VAL A 664 63.11 -25.05 -22.93
N SER A 665 63.26 -24.03 -22.08
CA SER A 665 64.43 -23.90 -21.20
C SER A 665 64.50 -25.01 -20.14
N LEU A 666 63.35 -25.49 -19.64
CA LEU A 666 63.29 -26.55 -18.65
C LEU A 666 63.53 -27.93 -19.31
N LEU A 667 62.98 -28.17 -20.49
CA LEU A 667 63.23 -29.37 -21.28
C LEU A 667 64.69 -29.47 -21.73
N SER A 668 65.29 -28.35 -22.12
CA SER A 668 66.72 -28.26 -22.44
C SER A 668 67.60 -28.67 -21.25
N LYS A 669 67.20 -28.31 -20.02
CA LYS A 669 67.93 -28.68 -18.79
C LYS A 669 67.69 -30.12 -18.36
N SER A 670 66.49 -30.67 -18.60
CA SER A 670 66.19 -32.07 -18.25
C SER A 670 66.85 -33.06 -19.19
N GLY A 671 67.11 -32.67 -20.45
CA GLY A 671 67.67 -33.54 -21.47
C GLY A 671 66.68 -34.59 -22.00
N ASP A 672 65.38 -34.39 -21.78
CA ASP A 672 64.34 -35.37 -22.11
C ASP A 672 63.98 -35.33 -23.60
N GLN A 673 64.61 -36.23 -24.37
CA GLN A 673 64.42 -36.32 -25.80
C GLN A 673 62.98 -36.68 -26.22
N GLU A 674 62.25 -37.52 -25.46
CA GLU A 674 60.89 -37.92 -25.84
C GLU A 674 59.92 -36.74 -25.74
N ASN A 675 60.04 -35.94 -24.69
CA ASN A 675 59.20 -34.75 -24.52
C ASN A 675 59.60 -33.61 -25.47
N CYS A 676 60.88 -33.49 -25.82
CA CYS A 676 61.30 -32.58 -26.89
C CYS A 676 60.72 -32.95 -28.27
N LYS A 677 60.69 -34.26 -28.60
CA LYS A 677 60.03 -34.77 -29.81
C LYS A 677 58.54 -34.43 -29.81
N TYR A 678 57.86 -34.69 -28.69
CA TYR A 678 56.44 -34.41 -28.55
C TYR A 678 56.13 -32.89 -28.59
N LEU A 679 56.99 -32.04 -28.04
CA LEU A 679 56.84 -30.58 -28.16
C LEU A 679 56.94 -30.13 -29.62
N LEU A 680 57.83 -30.73 -30.42
CA LEU A 680 57.93 -30.42 -31.84
C LEU A 680 56.65 -30.84 -32.60
N GLU A 681 56.12 -32.03 -32.34
CA GLU A 681 54.84 -32.51 -32.91
C GLU A 681 53.66 -31.60 -32.51
N ALA A 682 53.62 -31.16 -31.25
CA ALA A 682 52.59 -30.26 -30.74
C ALA A 682 52.64 -28.89 -31.42
N LEU A 683 53.85 -28.34 -31.58
CA LEU A 683 54.06 -27.07 -32.27
C LEU A 683 53.70 -27.18 -33.75
N ASP A 684 54.07 -28.27 -34.43
CA ASP A 684 53.74 -28.53 -35.83
C ASP A 684 52.22 -28.64 -36.04
N THR A 685 51.55 -29.43 -35.19
CA THR A 685 50.08 -29.63 -35.24
C THR A 685 49.31 -28.32 -35.11
N LEU A 686 49.79 -27.40 -34.27
CA LEU A 686 49.15 -26.11 -34.00
C LEU A 686 49.78 -24.94 -34.79
N TRP A 687 50.77 -25.20 -35.64
CA TRP A 687 51.60 -24.15 -36.23
C TRP A 687 50.78 -23.20 -37.09
N ASP A 688 50.11 -23.75 -38.08
CA ASP A 688 49.36 -22.98 -39.06
C ASP A 688 48.18 -22.25 -38.41
N ALA A 689 47.52 -22.90 -37.44
CA ALA A 689 46.33 -22.37 -36.77
C ALA A 689 46.64 -21.30 -35.71
N CYS A 690 47.76 -21.41 -34.99
CA CYS A 690 48.02 -20.61 -33.79
C CYS A 690 49.26 -19.72 -33.85
N TYR A 691 50.27 -20.08 -34.65
CA TYR A 691 51.63 -19.53 -34.53
C TYR A 691 52.18 -18.90 -35.81
N SER A 692 51.78 -19.38 -36.99
CA SER A 692 52.37 -19.02 -38.29
C SER A 692 52.31 -17.52 -38.61
N ASP A 693 51.19 -16.89 -38.27
CA ASP A 693 50.91 -15.45 -38.43
C ASP A 693 51.73 -14.57 -37.47
N LYS A 694 52.18 -15.13 -36.35
CA LYS A 694 52.93 -14.44 -35.28
C LYS A 694 54.43 -14.75 -35.31
N ALA A 695 54.88 -15.52 -36.30
CA ALA A 695 56.29 -15.80 -36.53
C ALA A 695 57.08 -14.54 -36.96
N ARG A 696 56.37 -13.52 -37.45
CA ARG A 696 56.95 -12.24 -37.86
C ARG A 696 56.32 -11.09 -37.06
N GLY A 697 57.15 -10.23 -36.51
CA GLY A 697 56.73 -8.92 -36.03
C GLY A 697 56.71 -7.92 -37.19
N TYR A 698 56.01 -6.80 -37.01
CA TYR A 698 55.88 -5.77 -38.05
C TYR A 698 56.22 -4.39 -37.51
N PHE A 699 57.04 -3.67 -38.26
CA PHE A 699 57.34 -2.27 -38.03
C PHE A 699 56.68 -1.38 -39.08
N TYR A 700 55.88 -0.41 -38.62
CA TYR A 700 55.22 0.57 -39.48
C TYR A 700 55.90 1.93 -39.33
N SER A 701 56.62 2.36 -40.36
CA SER A 701 57.16 3.73 -40.45
C SER A 701 56.15 4.64 -41.14
N LYS A 702 56.13 5.94 -40.79
CA LYS A 702 55.30 6.96 -41.46
C LYS A 702 55.56 7.09 -42.98
N SER A 703 56.65 6.53 -43.50
CA SER A 703 57.10 6.65 -44.88
C SER A 703 56.91 5.40 -45.75
N VAL A 704 56.40 4.29 -45.21
CA VAL A 704 56.24 3.03 -45.95
C VAL A 704 54.85 2.46 -45.66
N GLU A 705 53.99 2.34 -46.68
CA GLU A 705 52.63 1.81 -46.54
C GLU A 705 52.60 0.30 -46.23
N ASP A 706 53.68 -0.42 -46.58
CA ASP A 706 53.87 -1.85 -46.25
C ASP A 706 54.81 -2.00 -45.05
N GLY A 707 54.33 -2.59 -43.97
CA GLY A 707 55.12 -2.78 -42.74
C GLY A 707 56.34 -3.67 -42.99
N GLN A 708 57.52 -3.26 -42.49
CA GLN A 708 58.74 -4.06 -42.62
C GLN A 708 58.68 -5.24 -41.63
N PRO A 709 58.66 -6.50 -42.10
CA PRO A 709 58.61 -7.65 -41.21
C PRO A 709 59.99 -7.93 -40.61
N PHE A 710 60.00 -8.46 -39.39
CA PHE A 710 61.19 -8.98 -38.71
C PHE A 710 60.87 -10.29 -37.99
N LYS A 711 61.89 -11.08 -37.67
CA LYS A 711 61.71 -12.32 -36.90
C LYS A 711 61.24 -11.99 -35.49
N SER A 712 60.09 -12.53 -35.06
CA SER A 712 59.56 -12.23 -33.73
C SER A 712 60.47 -12.78 -32.61
N THR A 713 60.37 -12.19 -31.42
CA THR A 713 61.14 -12.67 -30.25
C THR A 713 60.76 -14.09 -29.88
N PHE A 714 59.50 -14.47 -30.03
CA PHE A 714 59.02 -15.85 -29.91
C PHE A 714 59.85 -16.84 -30.76
N ILE A 715 59.98 -16.61 -32.07
CA ILE A 715 60.74 -17.51 -32.95
C ILE A 715 62.23 -17.44 -32.65
N SER A 716 62.75 -16.26 -32.31
CA SER A 716 64.16 -16.10 -31.94
C SER A 716 64.50 -16.96 -30.73
N ASN A 717 63.69 -16.89 -29.66
CA ASN A 717 63.88 -17.71 -28.47
C ASN A 717 63.73 -19.22 -28.75
N LEU A 718 62.78 -19.62 -29.60
CA LEU A 718 62.66 -21.01 -30.02
C LEU A 718 63.94 -21.50 -30.72
N CYS A 719 64.54 -20.69 -31.61
CA CYS A 719 65.74 -21.04 -32.35
C CYS A 719 67.04 -20.94 -31.54
N ASP A 720 67.06 -20.14 -30.47
CA ASP A 720 68.25 -19.81 -29.69
C ASP A 720 68.42 -20.66 -28.41
N ILE A 721 67.55 -21.65 -28.19
CA ILE A 721 67.67 -22.64 -27.11
C ILE A 721 67.92 -24.03 -27.71
N ARG A 722 68.72 -24.86 -27.04
CA ARG A 722 68.99 -26.26 -27.45
C ARG A 722 67.90 -27.18 -26.95
N TRP A 723 66.98 -27.57 -27.82
CA TRP A 723 65.86 -28.43 -27.42
C TRP A 723 65.39 -29.41 -28.49
N VAL A 724 65.90 -29.35 -29.72
CA VAL A 724 65.48 -30.29 -30.79
C VAL A 724 66.45 -31.46 -30.86
N VAL A 725 65.89 -32.67 -31.03
CA VAL A 725 66.65 -33.91 -31.14
C VAL A 725 67.18 -34.05 -32.57
N SER A 726 68.43 -34.49 -32.70
CA SER A 726 69.10 -34.72 -33.99
C SER A 726 69.15 -36.21 -34.33
N THR A 727 69.31 -36.54 -35.61
CA THR A 727 69.64 -37.91 -36.06
C THR A 727 71.10 -38.30 -35.83
N LEU A 728 71.98 -37.36 -35.46
CA LEU A 728 73.43 -37.60 -35.34
C LEU A 728 73.88 -38.14 -33.99
N ASP A 729 73.27 -37.66 -32.91
CA ASP A 729 73.69 -37.94 -31.54
C ASP A 729 72.50 -37.85 -30.57
N ASP A 730 72.76 -38.19 -29.30
CA ASP A 730 71.79 -38.13 -28.23
C ASP A 730 71.74 -36.76 -27.51
N GLU A 731 72.31 -35.70 -28.11
CA GLU A 731 72.29 -34.36 -27.54
C GLU A 731 71.14 -33.51 -28.10
N LEU A 732 70.78 -32.45 -27.36
CA LEU A 732 69.81 -31.46 -27.81
C LEU A 732 70.55 -30.35 -28.58
N HIS A 733 70.01 -29.98 -29.75
CA HIS A 733 70.59 -29.00 -30.66
C HIS A 733 69.71 -27.77 -30.81
N TYR A 734 70.31 -26.69 -31.31
CA TYR A 734 69.55 -25.51 -31.71
C TYR A 734 68.75 -25.81 -32.99
N PRO A 735 67.46 -25.45 -33.07
CA PRO A 735 66.67 -25.70 -34.28
C PRO A 735 67.28 -25.11 -35.55
N LYS A 736 68.00 -23.98 -35.44
CA LYS A 736 68.66 -23.30 -36.56
C LYS A 736 69.87 -24.04 -37.13
N ASP A 737 70.42 -25.00 -36.38
CA ASP A 737 71.60 -25.79 -36.78
C ASP A 737 71.20 -27.15 -37.40
N LEU A 738 69.90 -27.46 -37.44
CA LEU A 738 69.36 -28.72 -37.96
C LEU A 738 68.64 -28.49 -39.30
N PHE A 739 68.63 -29.53 -40.13
CA PHE A 739 67.86 -29.59 -41.37
C PHE A 739 66.50 -30.25 -41.15
N HIS A 740 65.48 -29.77 -41.84
CA HIS A 740 64.18 -30.44 -41.85
C HIS A 740 64.30 -31.82 -42.51
N ASP A 741 63.74 -32.84 -41.85
CA ASP A 741 63.90 -34.23 -42.24
C ASP A 741 62.95 -34.68 -43.36
N CYS A 742 62.96 -33.99 -44.50
CA CYS A 742 62.13 -34.41 -45.64
C CYS A 742 62.93 -35.13 -46.73
N GLU A 743 62.24 -35.93 -47.55
CA GLU A 743 62.87 -36.70 -48.63
C GLU A 743 63.65 -35.79 -49.59
N ALA A 744 63.12 -34.60 -49.87
CA ALA A 744 63.77 -33.61 -50.73
C ALA A 744 65.12 -33.14 -50.16
N VAL A 745 65.23 -32.88 -48.86
CA VAL A 745 66.48 -32.45 -48.22
C VAL A 745 67.46 -33.62 -48.09
N ARG A 746 66.96 -34.83 -47.75
CA ARG A 746 67.78 -36.05 -47.71
C ARG A 746 68.41 -36.41 -49.06
N LEU A 747 67.70 -36.17 -50.17
CA LEU A 747 68.24 -36.38 -51.52
C LEU A 747 69.41 -35.44 -51.85
N ILE A 748 69.46 -34.26 -51.24
CA ILE A 748 70.51 -33.25 -51.48
C ILE A 748 71.69 -33.43 -50.52
N LEU A 749 71.42 -33.59 -49.23
CA LEU A 749 72.44 -33.56 -48.18
C LEU A 749 72.89 -34.97 -47.71
N GLY A 750 72.17 -36.04 -48.10
CA GLY A 750 72.50 -37.42 -47.74
C GLY A 750 72.26 -37.75 -46.26
N THR A 751 72.56 -38.98 -45.83
CA THR A 751 72.25 -39.47 -44.47
C THR A 751 73.14 -38.91 -43.35
N PHE A 752 74.16 -38.12 -43.68
CA PHE A 752 75.17 -37.64 -42.73
C PHE A 752 74.92 -36.21 -42.22
N ALA A 753 73.87 -35.53 -42.70
CA ALA A 753 73.50 -34.21 -42.20
C ALA A 753 72.71 -34.31 -40.89
N PRO A 754 72.76 -33.28 -40.02
CA PRO A 754 71.95 -33.21 -38.82
C PRO A 754 70.48 -32.94 -39.16
N TYR A 755 69.63 -33.97 -39.07
CA TYR A 755 68.19 -33.82 -39.29
C TYR A 755 67.43 -33.70 -37.96
N ALA A 756 66.41 -32.84 -37.92
CA ALA A 756 65.51 -32.73 -36.78
C ALA A 756 64.62 -33.97 -36.64
N VAL A 757 64.34 -34.40 -35.41
CA VAL A 757 63.48 -35.55 -35.09
C VAL A 757 62.39 -35.10 -34.12
N PRO A 758 61.10 -35.46 -34.34
CA PRO A 758 60.57 -36.30 -35.43
C PRO A 758 60.52 -35.60 -36.80
N LYS A 759 60.18 -36.41 -37.81
CA LYS A 759 60.24 -36.07 -39.23
C LYS A 759 59.26 -34.97 -39.65
#